data_AF-A0A4S8WX78-F1
#
_entry.id   AF-A0A4S8WX78-F1
#
_cell.length_a   1.000
_cell.length_b   1.000
_cell.length_c   1.000
_cell.angle_alpha   90.00
_cell.angle_beta   90.00
_cell.angle_gamma   90.00
#
_symmetry.space_group_name_H-M   'P 1'
#
loop_
_entity.id
_entity.type
_entity.pdbx_description
1 polymer ?
#
loop_
_entity_poly.entity_id
_entity_poly.type
_entity_poly.pdbx_seq_one_letter_code
_entity_poly.pdbx_strand_id
1 'polypeptide(L)'
;MADKRVNVLVYSGNGSTVESVRHCLWSLRRLLGPNYAVIPITGESVLKEPWTASCALFVMPGGADVGYCRTLNGEGNRKISAYVNKGGAYLGLCAGGYYACKRCEFEAGKKGMEVCGDRELGFYPGICRGLAFPGFVYHSEAGARAAELSVNKEALSTVGGAVPETFRSYYNGGGVFVDAEKYKDQGVQVLASYTERLHVESGEGTAAVVYRKVGEGSVVLTGPHPEFAAVNLTKGGDNPAYPRIVEALATDDKQRVDFMKAYLAKLGLTPSQDDQGVPSLSRLHLSTLESSEVSDLVSSWSDIVEEVDGEFLIKGENDTFQLEKQSGPWKSPEPTSTLSLQKVADALPTVVKDIVTDALTGTSDSTKPVTKTDAGIVDYDKITKKLLVHDTSLPDTKQTPYFNHHAYFANLAHYKKRHLHDISETFGNVLLYGEVVTSTNTLLEKNPKLLEKLPVGTTATATTQVAGRGRGNNVWVSPPGSLMFSTMLRHPISLSTTAPVVFIQYLAALAIVNGIHTYDRNYSLLPIKLKWPNDIYALDPSKGKNANPNDPKSYVKIGGILVNSSYAGGDYTCICGIGINVSNTAPTTSLNALCTAANLAPMTLEKLLASIVVSFESLYLRFCNSGFSPLLDVYYKYWLHGGQIVTLEQEGGVRARIKGITADWGLLVAEELGWEDRPTGKRWELQSDSNSFDFFRGLLKRKV
;
A
#
# COMPACT_ATOMS: atom_id res chain seq x y z
N MET A 1 -4.26 21.06 -19.60
CA MET A 1 -4.99 19.81 -19.25
C MET A 1 -4.66 19.52 -17.80
N ALA A 2 -5.65 19.36 -16.92
CA ALA A 2 -5.42 19.13 -15.50
C ALA A 2 -4.81 17.74 -15.29
N ASP A 3 -3.76 17.64 -14.46
CA ASP A 3 -3.20 16.37 -14.01
C ASP A 3 -4.33 15.48 -13.51
N LYS A 4 -4.44 14.26 -14.06
CA LYS A 4 -5.46 13.29 -13.64
C LYS A 4 -5.21 12.96 -12.16
N ARG A 5 -6.13 13.37 -11.29
CA ARG A 5 -6.11 13.01 -9.88
C ARG A 5 -6.45 11.53 -9.74
N VAL A 6 -5.57 10.74 -9.12
CA VAL A 6 -5.65 9.27 -9.08
C VAL A 6 -5.71 8.70 -7.66
N ASN A 7 -5.47 9.51 -6.63
CA ASN A 7 -5.40 9.04 -5.25
C ASN A 7 -6.68 9.30 -4.48
N VAL A 8 -7.24 8.27 -3.86
CA VAL A 8 -8.29 8.37 -2.85
C VAL A 8 -7.63 8.23 -1.50
N LEU A 9 -7.64 9.30 -0.72
CA LEU A 9 -6.92 9.38 0.55
C LEU A 9 -7.89 9.19 1.70
N VAL A 10 -7.71 8.12 2.47
CA VAL A 10 -8.54 7.80 3.64
C VAL A 10 -7.81 8.22 4.90
N TYR A 11 -8.32 9.20 5.63
CA TYR A 11 -7.69 9.65 6.87
C TYR A 11 -7.64 8.53 7.91
N SER A 12 -6.46 8.26 8.45
CA SER A 12 -6.22 7.20 9.44
C SER A 12 -5.50 7.72 10.70
N GLY A 13 -5.64 9.01 10.98
CA GLY A 13 -4.99 9.68 12.12
C GLY A 13 -5.87 9.74 13.38
N ASN A 14 -5.47 10.58 14.34
CA ASN A 14 -6.23 10.80 15.57
C ASN A 14 -7.68 11.21 15.26
N GLY A 15 -8.63 10.58 15.96
CA GLY A 15 -10.07 10.76 15.76
C GLY A 15 -10.74 9.62 14.98
N SER A 16 -10.06 8.95 14.05
CA SER A 16 -10.67 7.85 13.29
C SER A 16 -10.57 6.53 14.04
N THR A 17 -11.57 5.67 13.94
CA THR A 17 -11.48 4.30 14.46
C THR A 17 -10.82 3.39 13.45
N VAL A 18 -10.08 2.39 13.95
CA VAL A 18 -9.43 1.37 13.10
C VAL A 18 -10.47 0.67 12.23
N GLU A 19 -11.64 0.34 12.78
CA GLU A 19 -12.70 -0.36 12.07
C GLU A 19 -13.27 0.47 10.92
N SER A 20 -13.62 1.74 11.14
CA SER A 20 -14.11 2.61 10.07
C SER A 20 -13.07 2.81 8.98
N VAL A 21 -11.78 2.94 9.31
CA VAL A 21 -10.70 3.02 8.31
C VAL A 21 -10.60 1.73 7.49
N ARG A 22 -10.65 0.56 8.13
CA ARG A 22 -10.59 -0.75 7.45
C ARG A 22 -11.75 -0.92 6.47
N HIS A 23 -12.99 -0.63 6.91
CA HIS A 23 -14.18 -0.70 6.07
C HIS A 23 -14.15 0.31 4.92
N CYS A 24 -13.70 1.55 5.16
CA CYS A 24 -13.48 2.54 4.11
C CYS A 24 -12.51 2.04 3.04
N LEU A 25 -11.32 1.60 3.47
CA LEU A 25 -10.29 1.10 2.55
C LEU A 25 -10.79 -0.09 1.75
N TRP A 26 -11.43 -1.07 2.39
CA TRP A 26 -11.97 -2.26 1.73
C TRP A 26 -13.05 -1.89 0.70
N SER A 27 -14.06 -1.11 1.10
CA SER A 27 -15.17 -0.75 0.22
C SER A 27 -14.69 0.09 -0.95
N LEU A 28 -13.89 1.13 -0.70
CA LEU A 28 -13.41 2.02 -1.77
C LEU A 28 -12.45 1.32 -2.73
N ARG A 29 -11.59 0.40 -2.27
CA ARG A 29 -10.70 -0.37 -3.17
C ARG A 29 -11.49 -1.20 -4.18
N ARG A 30 -12.58 -1.84 -3.74
CA ARG A 30 -13.46 -2.63 -4.61
C ARG A 30 -14.27 -1.75 -5.57
N LEU A 31 -14.76 -0.62 -5.07
CA LEU A 31 -15.62 0.27 -5.85
C LEU A 31 -14.84 1.17 -6.82
N LEU A 32 -13.57 1.47 -6.55
CA LEU A 32 -12.78 2.44 -7.33
C LEU A 32 -11.56 1.84 -8.02
N GLY A 33 -11.14 0.62 -7.66
CA GLY A 33 -10.11 -0.11 -8.40
C GLY A 33 -10.63 -0.59 -9.77
N PRO A 34 -9.83 -0.55 -10.85
CA PRO A 34 -8.43 -0.13 -10.93
C PRO A 34 -8.24 1.38 -11.20
N ASN A 35 -9.31 2.16 -11.27
CA ASN A 35 -9.27 3.57 -11.72
C ASN A 35 -8.56 4.49 -10.73
N TYR A 36 -8.56 4.17 -9.43
CA TYR A 36 -7.97 4.97 -8.37
C TYR A 36 -7.15 4.13 -7.38
N ALA A 37 -6.11 4.73 -6.82
CA ALA A 37 -5.35 4.17 -5.72
C ALA A 37 -5.94 4.63 -4.37
N VAL A 38 -6.45 3.69 -3.58
CA VAL A 38 -7.05 3.97 -2.27
C VAL A 38 -6.03 3.69 -1.17
N ILE A 39 -5.56 4.74 -0.52
CA ILE A 39 -4.47 4.70 0.46
C ILE A 39 -4.82 5.46 1.74
N PRO A 40 -4.33 5.00 2.90
CA PRO A 40 -4.47 5.75 4.14
C PRO A 40 -3.57 7.01 4.13
N ILE A 41 -3.98 8.06 4.84
CA ILE A 41 -3.18 9.26 5.10
C ILE A 41 -3.28 9.66 6.58
N THR A 42 -2.15 10.01 7.20
CA THR A 42 -2.11 10.48 8.59
C THR A 42 -2.34 11.98 8.68
N GLY A 43 -2.73 12.49 9.85
CA GLY A 43 -2.85 13.93 10.08
C GLY A 43 -1.54 14.69 9.87
N GLU A 44 -0.41 14.08 10.24
CA GLU A 44 0.89 14.67 9.94
C GLU A 44 1.12 14.80 8.43
N SER A 45 0.82 13.77 7.64
CA SER A 45 0.95 13.84 6.17
C SER A 45 0.01 14.89 5.56
N VAL A 46 -1.21 15.06 6.10
CA VAL A 46 -2.12 16.13 5.67
C VAL A 46 -1.52 17.52 5.92
N LEU A 47 -0.84 17.69 7.05
CA LEU A 47 -0.20 18.95 7.44
C LEU A 47 1.12 19.19 6.72
N LYS A 48 1.91 18.15 6.45
CA LYS A 48 3.31 18.31 6.05
C LYS A 48 3.60 17.95 4.60
N GLU A 49 2.82 17.07 3.99
CA GLU A 49 3.14 16.54 2.67
C GLU A 49 2.27 17.17 1.57
N PRO A 50 2.78 17.32 0.34
CA PRO A 50 1.99 17.81 -0.80
C PRO A 50 1.07 16.70 -1.33
N TRP A 51 -0.17 16.62 -0.83
CA TRP A 51 -1.12 15.58 -1.20
C TRP A 51 -2.22 16.03 -2.18
N THR A 52 -2.54 17.32 -2.23
CA THR A 52 -3.74 17.84 -2.91
C THR A 52 -3.71 17.71 -4.44
N ALA A 53 -2.52 17.70 -5.05
CA ALA A 53 -2.37 17.70 -6.51
C ALA A 53 -2.82 16.38 -7.16
N SER A 54 -2.58 15.25 -6.48
CA SER A 54 -2.92 13.91 -6.96
C SER A 54 -4.20 13.34 -6.35
N CYS A 55 -4.79 14.02 -5.36
CA CYS A 55 -5.95 13.55 -4.60
C CYS A 55 -7.26 13.73 -5.37
N ALA A 56 -7.86 12.63 -5.81
CA ALA A 56 -9.18 12.60 -6.43
C ALA A 56 -10.31 12.76 -5.41
N LEU A 57 -10.14 12.15 -4.23
CA LEU A 57 -11.12 12.16 -3.14
C LEU A 57 -10.39 12.12 -1.80
N PHE A 58 -10.76 13.03 -0.90
CA PHE A 58 -10.33 13.03 0.49
C PHE A 58 -11.45 12.49 1.38
N VAL A 59 -11.20 11.41 2.10
CA VAL A 59 -12.20 10.69 2.91
C VAL A 59 -11.87 10.85 4.38
N MET A 60 -12.85 11.32 5.16
CA MET A 60 -12.81 11.38 6.63
C MET A 60 -13.74 10.30 7.20
N PRO A 61 -13.21 9.19 7.75
CA PRO A 61 -14.00 8.09 8.29
C PRO A 61 -14.76 8.44 9.58
N GLY A 62 -15.52 7.46 10.08
CA GLY A 62 -16.13 7.52 11.41
C GLY A 62 -15.14 7.47 12.58
N GLY A 63 -15.63 7.84 13.76
CA GLY A 63 -14.87 7.88 15.01
C GLY A 63 -15.30 9.00 15.94
N ALA A 64 -14.34 9.76 16.48
CA ALA A 64 -14.57 10.89 17.38
C ALA A 64 -13.99 12.19 16.76
N ASP A 65 -14.88 13.10 16.36
CA ASP A 65 -14.54 14.29 15.59
C ASP A 65 -13.61 15.28 16.33
N VAL A 66 -13.66 15.31 17.66
CA VAL A 66 -12.72 16.06 18.52
C VAL A 66 -11.27 15.64 18.30
N GLY A 67 -10.99 14.38 17.93
CA GLY A 67 -9.64 13.94 17.55
C GLY A 67 -9.17 14.57 16.24
N TYR A 68 -10.07 14.74 15.27
CA TYR A 68 -9.81 15.47 14.03
C TYR A 68 -9.51 16.93 14.33
N CYS A 69 -10.35 17.57 15.15
CA CYS A 69 -10.18 18.97 15.55
C CYS A 69 -8.81 19.21 16.19
N ARG A 70 -8.40 18.37 17.15
CA ARG A 70 -7.09 18.48 17.82
C ARG A 70 -5.91 18.42 16.85
N THR A 71 -6.06 17.73 15.73
CA THR A 71 -4.97 17.46 14.79
C THR A 71 -4.97 18.43 13.61
N LEU A 72 -6.14 18.78 13.08
CA LEU A 72 -6.29 19.43 11.79
C LEU A 72 -6.81 20.87 11.86
N ASN A 73 -7.30 21.34 13.01
CA ASN A 73 -7.72 22.74 13.15
C ASN A 73 -6.58 23.71 12.79
N GLY A 74 -6.93 24.82 12.15
CA GLY A 74 -5.99 25.75 11.57
C GLY A 74 -5.50 25.30 10.18
N GLU A 75 -4.25 24.85 10.10
CA GLU A 75 -3.59 24.63 8.80
C GLU A 75 -4.19 23.45 8.03
N GLY A 76 -4.50 22.34 8.70
CA GLY A 76 -5.06 21.15 8.06
C GLY A 76 -6.38 21.45 7.37
N ASN A 77 -7.30 22.10 8.08
CA ASN A 77 -8.59 22.51 7.53
C ASN A 77 -8.45 23.54 6.42
N ARG A 78 -7.53 24.52 6.53
CA ARG A 78 -7.25 25.44 5.42
C ARG A 78 -6.81 24.68 4.15
N LYS A 79 -6.00 23.64 4.28
CA LYS A 79 -5.57 22.80 3.14
C LYS A 79 -6.73 21.99 2.55
N ILE A 80 -7.54 21.36 3.40
CA ILE A 80 -8.71 20.58 2.97
C ILE A 80 -9.73 21.50 2.27
N SER A 81 -10.06 22.64 2.88
CA SER A 81 -10.97 23.62 2.28
C SER A 81 -10.42 24.17 0.96
N ALA A 82 -9.14 24.51 0.88
CA ALA A 82 -8.53 24.97 -0.37
C ALA A 82 -8.54 23.90 -1.46
N TYR A 83 -8.32 22.63 -1.10
CA TYR A 83 -8.41 21.49 -2.01
C TYR A 83 -9.81 21.35 -2.59
N VAL A 84 -10.85 21.34 -1.74
CA VAL A 84 -12.24 21.22 -2.19
C VAL A 84 -12.63 22.42 -3.06
N ASN A 85 -12.35 23.66 -2.62
CA ASN A 85 -12.70 24.85 -3.40
C ASN A 85 -12.07 24.88 -4.80
N LYS A 86 -10.92 24.21 -5.00
CA LYS A 86 -10.22 24.05 -6.29
C LYS A 86 -10.58 22.75 -7.03
N GLY A 87 -11.83 22.31 -6.91
CA GLY A 87 -12.35 21.14 -7.63
C GLY A 87 -12.13 19.80 -6.95
N GLY A 88 -11.67 19.78 -5.69
CA GLY A 88 -11.48 18.55 -4.90
C GLY A 88 -12.81 17.91 -4.48
N ALA A 89 -12.78 16.61 -4.21
CA ALA A 89 -13.94 15.89 -3.67
C ALA A 89 -13.70 15.51 -2.20
N TYR A 90 -14.71 15.68 -1.35
CA TYR A 90 -14.67 15.29 0.06
C TYR A 90 -15.80 14.30 0.38
N LEU A 91 -15.48 13.25 1.13
CA LEU A 91 -16.44 12.31 1.69
C LEU A 91 -16.27 12.23 3.21
N GLY A 92 -17.28 12.66 3.96
CA GLY A 92 -17.32 12.56 5.42
C GLY A 92 -18.30 11.49 5.87
N LEU A 93 -17.81 10.50 6.63
CA LEU A 93 -18.61 9.36 7.08
C LEU A 93 -18.81 9.42 8.59
N CYS A 94 -20.07 9.42 9.05
CA CYS A 94 -20.42 9.57 10.47
C CYS A 94 -19.70 10.76 11.10
N ALA A 95 -18.78 10.55 12.07
CA ALA A 95 -17.94 11.60 12.68
C ALA A 95 -17.23 12.51 11.67
N GLY A 96 -16.77 11.98 10.53
CA GLY A 96 -16.19 12.79 9.45
C GLY A 96 -17.22 13.65 8.72
N GLY A 97 -18.50 13.26 8.77
CA GLY A 97 -19.67 14.06 8.39
C GLY A 97 -19.90 15.21 9.36
N TYR A 98 -20.02 14.93 10.66
CA TYR A 98 -20.16 15.96 11.71
C TYR A 98 -19.02 16.99 11.66
N TYR A 99 -17.79 16.52 11.48
CA TYR A 99 -16.59 17.35 11.40
C TYR A 99 -16.63 18.39 10.26
N ALA A 100 -17.33 18.06 9.17
CA ALA A 100 -17.47 18.91 8.01
C ALA A 100 -18.71 19.84 8.05
N CYS A 101 -19.50 19.80 9.13
CA CYS A 101 -20.61 20.72 9.33
C CYS A 101 -20.16 22.03 9.97
N LYS A 102 -20.97 23.08 9.93
CA LYS A 102 -20.66 24.35 10.60
C LYS A 102 -20.65 24.16 12.13
N ARG A 103 -21.53 23.29 12.61
CA ARG A 103 -21.68 22.95 14.03
C ARG A 103 -22.02 21.47 14.21
N CYS A 104 -21.41 20.88 15.22
CA CYS A 104 -21.70 19.53 15.69
C CYS A 104 -22.43 19.62 17.03
N GLU A 105 -23.52 18.87 17.17
CA GLU A 105 -24.26 18.70 18.43
C GLU A 105 -24.46 17.21 18.66
N PHE A 106 -23.58 16.59 19.44
CA PHE A 106 -23.63 15.17 19.75
C PHE A 106 -23.92 14.98 21.24
N GLU A 107 -25.00 14.25 21.56
CA GLU A 107 -25.42 13.94 22.95
C GLU A 107 -25.46 15.21 23.83
N ALA A 108 -26.04 16.29 23.30
CA ALA A 108 -26.14 17.60 23.97
C ALA A 108 -26.82 17.48 25.34
N GLY A 109 -26.18 18.01 26.39
CA GLY A 109 -26.65 17.95 27.78
C GLY A 109 -26.29 16.67 28.52
N LYS A 110 -25.66 15.68 27.87
CA LYS A 110 -25.28 14.40 28.50
C LYS A 110 -23.85 14.45 29.03
N LYS A 111 -23.74 14.62 30.35
CA LYS A 111 -22.45 14.72 31.05
C LYS A 111 -21.51 13.56 30.67
N GLY A 112 -20.33 13.90 30.16
CA GLY A 112 -19.29 12.93 29.79
C GLY A 112 -19.39 12.37 28.37
N MET A 113 -20.46 12.64 27.62
CA MET A 113 -20.61 12.25 26.21
C MET A 113 -20.93 13.41 25.27
N GLU A 114 -21.27 14.58 25.83
CA GLU A 114 -21.53 15.79 25.06
C GLU A 114 -20.32 16.21 24.23
N VAL A 115 -20.53 16.35 22.92
CA VAL A 115 -19.61 17.01 22.01
C VAL A 115 -20.39 18.04 21.19
N CYS A 116 -20.40 19.28 21.69
CA CYS A 116 -21.08 20.40 21.06
C CYS A 116 -20.10 21.52 20.70
N GLY A 117 -20.16 22.03 19.48
CA GLY A 117 -19.38 23.19 19.08
C GLY A 117 -19.23 23.37 17.58
N ASP A 118 -18.61 24.48 17.21
CA ASP A 118 -18.40 24.84 15.81
C ASP A 118 -17.24 24.03 15.21
N ARG A 119 -17.23 23.87 13.89
CA ARG A 119 -16.11 23.27 13.13
C ARG A 119 -15.68 24.21 12.02
N GLU A 120 -14.38 24.20 11.72
CA GLU A 120 -13.79 25.15 10.77
C GLU A 120 -14.14 24.85 9.31
N LEU A 121 -14.32 23.57 8.94
CA LEU A 121 -14.58 23.18 7.56
C LEU A 121 -15.90 23.75 7.03
N GLY A 122 -17.00 23.58 7.79
CA GLY A 122 -18.29 24.21 7.50
C GLY A 122 -18.84 23.94 6.10
N PHE A 123 -18.51 22.80 5.48
CA PHE A 123 -19.01 22.43 4.16
C PHE A 123 -20.53 22.27 4.15
N TYR A 124 -21.11 21.68 5.19
CA TYR A 124 -22.53 21.83 5.46
C TYR A 124 -22.78 23.07 6.32
N PRO A 125 -23.60 24.03 5.87
CA PRO A 125 -23.76 25.33 6.54
C PRO A 125 -24.49 25.24 7.89
N GLY A 126 -25.23 24.16 8.14
CA GLY A 126 -26.02 23.97 9.35
C GLY A 126 -25.39 23.04 10.39
N ILE A 127 -26.26 22.50 11.23
CA ILE A 127 -25.93 21.60 12.33
C ILE A 127 -26.05 20.15 11.85
N CYS A 128 -25.07 19.30 12.22
CA CYS A 128 -25.31 17.86 12.29
C CYS A 128 -25.57 17.49 13.75
N ARG A 129 -26.74 16.89 14.00
CA ARG A 129 -27.23 16.59 15.35
C ARG A 129 -27.28 15.08 15.57
N GLY A 130 -26.56 14.63 16.59
CA GLY A 130 -26.46 13.26 17.03
C GLY A 130 -27.03 13.09 18.44
N LEU A 131 -27.63 11.96 18.76
CA LEU A 131 -27.72 10.75 17.93
C LEU A 131 -29.04 10.71 17.16
N ALA A 132 -29.02 10.27 15.90
CA ALA A 132 -30.26 10.04 15.15
C ALA A 132 -31.16 9.01 15.85
N PHE A 133 -30.55 8.02 16.51
CA PHE A 133 -31.20 6.98 17.30
C PHE A 133 -30.48 6.74 18.63
N PRO A 134 -31.20 6.38 19.72
CA PRO A 134 -30.62 6.28 21.05
C PRO A 134 -29.82 4.98 21.24
N GLY A 135 -29.05 4.91 22.34
CA GLY A 135 -28.43 3.69 22.84
C GLY A 135 -26.96 3.48 22.49
N PHE A 136 -26.30 4.47 21.86
CA PHE A 136 -24.87 4.41 21.55
C PHE A 136 -24.01 4.32 22.81
N VAL A 137 -22.98 3.48 22.73
CA VAL A 137 -21.90 3.38 23.72
C VAL A 137 -20.58 3.30 22.97
N TYR A 138 -19.59 4.10 23.40
CA TYR A 138 -18.26 4.07 22.80
C TYR A 138 -17.64 2.68 22.88
N HIS A 139 -17.00 2.27 21.78
CA HIS A 139 -16.30 0.98 21.66
C HIS A 139 -17.20 -0.26 21.88
N SER A 140 -18.50 -0.13 21.61
CA SER A 140 -19.49 -1.21 21.73
C SER A 140 -20.45 -1.20 20.54
N GLU A 141 -21.10 -2.35 20.32
CA GLU A 141 -22.23 -2.50 19.38
C GLU A 141 -23.58 -2.17 20.02
N ALA A 142 -23.58 -1.69 21.27
CA ALA A 142 -24.77 -1.13 21.91
C ALA A 142 -25.24 0.11 21.12
N GLY A 143 -26.51 0.06 20.67
CA GLY A 143 -27.11 1.10 19.82
C GLY A 143 -26.93 0.88 18.32
N ALA A 144 -26.14 -0.11 17.90
CA ALA A 144 -26.00 -0.46 16.50
C ALA A 144 -27.33 -0.91 15.90
N ARG A 145 -27.57 -0.59 14.62
CA ARG A 145 -28.77 -1.02 13.88
C ARG A 145 -28.54 -1.03 12.37
N ALA A 146 -29.46 -1.67 11.67
CA ALA A 146 -29.62 -1.61 10.22
C ALA A 146 -30.63 -0.48 9.89
N ALA A 147 -30.18 0.77 9.85
CA ALA A 147 -31.05 1.92 9.63
C ALA A 147 -31.49 1.97 8.16
N GLU A 148 -32.80 1.93 7.93
CA GLU A 148 -33.36 2.02 6.58
C GLU A 148 -33.32 3.47 6.08
N LEU A 149 -32.81 3.64 4.86
CA LEU A 149 -32.69 4.92 4.19
C LEU A 149 -33.55 4.92 2.93
N SER A 150 -34.30 5.99 2.72
CA SER A 150 -34.96 6.30 1.45
C SER A 150 -34.05 7.18 0.60
N VAL A 151 -33.82 6.79 -0.66
CA VAL A 151 -32.87 7.42 -1.57
C VAL A 151 -33.57 8.40 -2.51
N ASN A 152 -33.02 9.61 -2.60
CA ASN A 152 -33.46 10.61 -3.55
C ASN A 152 -32.90 10.29 -4.94
N LYS A 153 -33.67 9.54 -5.74
CA LYS A 153 -33.29 9.13 -7.10
C LYS A 153 -33.08 10.33 -8.02
N GLU A 154 -33.83 11.41 -7.87
CA GLU A 154 -33.69 12.60 -8.72
C GLU A 154 -32.32 13.24 -8.52
N ALA A 155 -31.87 13.38 -7.27
CA ALA A 155 -30.56 13.92 -6.93
C ALA A 155 -29.40 13.04 -7.45
N LEU A 156 -29.64 11.76 -7.73
CA LEU A 156 -28.65 10.79 -8.23
C LEU A 156 -28.89 10.36 -9.68
N SER A 157 -29.90 10.91 -10.37
CA SER A 157 -30.27 10.48 -11.72
C SER A 157 -29.23 10.84 -12.80
N THR A 158 -28.40 11.86 -12.54
CA THR A 158 -27.47 12.44 -13.53
C THR A 158 -26.17 11.65 -13.70
N VAL A 159 -25.93 10.60 -12.91
CA VAL A 159 -24.63 9.90 -12.86
C VAL A 159 -24.60 8.56 -13.61
N GLY A 160 -25.74 8.06 -14.09
CA GLY A 160 -25.85 6.75 -14.73
C GLY A 160 -25.63 5.58 -13.75
N GLY A 161 -26.10 4.38 -14.11
CA GLY A 161 -26.05 3.18 -13.25
C GLY A 161 -27.31 2.97 -12.39
N ALA A 162 -27.31 1.89 -11.61
CA ALA A 162 -28.43 1.54 -10.75
C ALA A 162 -28.46 2.44 -9.50
N VAL A 163 -29.64 2.99 -9.19
CA VAL A 163 -29.88 3.76 -7.96
C VAL A 163 -31.04 3.09 -7.21
N PRO A 164 -30.82 2.57 -5.98
CA PRO A 164 -31.87 1.90 -5.23
C PRO A 164 -32.94 2.90 -4.77
N GLU A 165 -34.10 2.40 -4.36
CA GLU A 165 -35.15 3.20 -3.73
C GLU A 165 -34.96 3.31 -2.23
N THR A 166 -34.69 2.17 -1.61
CA THR A 166 -34.34 2.07 -0.21
C THR A 166 -33.20 1.08 -0.04
N PHE A 167 -32.47 1.21 1.07
CA PHE A 167 -31.54 0.20 1.56
C PHE A 167 -31.27 0.43 3.03
N ARG A 168 -30.85 -0.62 3.74
CA ARG A 168 -30.36 -0.50 5.11
C ARG A 168 -28.86 -0.24 5.14
N SER A 169 -28.46 0.78 5.89
CA SER A 169 -27.07 1.10 6.19
C SER A 169 -26.75 0.74 7.63
N TYR A 170 -25.53 0.28 7.90
CA TYR A 170 -25.05 0.16 9.27
C TYR A 170 -25.09 1.54 9.93
N TYR A 171 -25.59 1.60 11.16
CA TYR A 171 -25.61 2.80 11.97
C TYR A 171 -25.09 2.45 13.35
N ASN A 172 -24.15 3.24 13.84
CA ASN A 172 -23.73 3.24 15.23
C ASN A 172 -23.19 4.64 15.58
N GLY A 173 -23.99 5.47 16.26
CA GLY A 173 -23.55 6.81 16.67
C GLY A 173 -23.74 7.94 15.64
N GLY A 174 -24.43 7.69 14.52
CA GLY A 174 -24.63 8.67 13.43
C GLY A 174 -25.61 9.81 13.76
N GLY A 175 -25.62 10.84 12.91
CA GLY A 175 -26.42 12.06 13.11
C GLY A 175 -27.34 12.39 11.94
N VAL A 176 -28.18 13.39 12.12
CA VAL A 176 -29.05 13.97 11.08
C VAL A 176 -28.57 15.37 10.70
N PHE A 177 -28.61 15.69 9.41
CA PHE A 177 -28.31 17.03 8.91
C PHE A 177 -29.55 17.92 9.05
N VAL A 178 -29.54 18.79 10.07
CA VAL A 178 -30.71 19.57 10.49
C VAL A 178 -31.07 20.61 9.43
N ASP A 179 -32.35 20.67 9.06
CA ASP A 179 -32.91 21.67 8.12
C ASP A 179 -32.24 21.65 6.73
N ALA A 180 -31.85 20.48 6.22
CA ALA A 180 -31.14 20.38 4.93
C ALA A 180 -31.88 21.06 3.76
N GLU A 181 -33.21 20.99 3.73
CA GLU A 181 -34.03 21.64 2.70
C GLU A 181 -33.92 23.17 2.71
N LYS A 182 -33.75 23.79 3.89
CA LYS A 182 -33.57 25.25 4.01
C LYS A 182 -32.26 25.75 3.38
N TYR A 183 -31.31 24.84 3.14
CA TYR A 183 -30.01 25.15 2.53
C TYR A 183 -29.93 24.82 1.05
N LYS A 184 -31.06 24.51 0.39
CA LYS A 184 -31.12 24.21 -1.05
C LYS A 184 -30.54 25.35 -1.91
N ASP A 185 -30.83 26.60 -1.55
CA ASP A 185 -30.30 27.79 -2.23
C ASP A 185 -28.78 27.97 -2.04
N GLN A 186 -28.20 27.30 -1.02
CA GLN A 186 -26.75 27.23 -0.80
C GLN A 186 -26.13 25.99 -1.46
N GLY A 187 -26.87 25.30 -2.32
CA GLY A 187 -26.43 24.15 -3.11
C GLY A 187 -26.48 22.81 -2.38
N VAL A 188 -27.15 22.73 -1.22
CA VAL A 188 -27.36 21.47 -0.51
C VAL A 188 -28.42 20.63 -1.23
N GLN A 189 -28.15 19.33 -1.36
CA GLN A 189 -29.08 18.34 -1.89
C GLN A 189 -29.13 17.14 -0.93
N VAL A 190 -30.33 16.71 -0.54
CA VAL A 190 -30.49 15.47 0.23
C VAL A 190 -30.39 14.28 -0.72
N LEU A 191 -29.44 13.38 -0.46
CA LEU A 191 -29.25 12.15 -1.23
C LEU A 191 -30.02 10.96 -0.63
N ALA A 192 -30.13 10.92 0.69
CA ALA A 192 -30.90 9.91 1.40
C ALA A 192 -31.40 10.43 2.76
N SER A 193 -32.53 9.90 3.22
CA SER A 193 -33.19 10.28 4.46
C SER A 193 -33.51 9.05 5.31
N TYR A 194 -33.45 9.18 6.64
CA TYR A 194 -33.91 8.14 7.55
C TYR A 194 -35.42 7.95 7.41
N THR A 195 -35.88 6.70 7.30
CA THR A 195 -37.33 6.38 7.22
C THR A 195 -37.98 6.31 8.60
N GLU A 196 -37.19 6.02 9.63
CA GLU A 196 -37.64 5.90 11.01
C GLU A 196 -37.69 7.25 11.75
N ARG A 197 -38.50 7.31 12.81
CA ARG A 197 -38.56 8.47 13.70
C ARG A 197 -37.24 8.66 14.45
N LEU A 198 -36.73 9.89 14.42
CA LEU A 198 -35.46 10.25 15.04
C LEU A 198 -35.61 10.57 16.54
N HIS A 199 -34.52 10.36 17.28
CA HIS A 199 -34.41 10.68 18.71
C HIS A 199 -34.22 12.18 18.97
N VAL A 200 -33.63 12.89 18.00
CA VAL A 200 -33.34 14.32 18.05
C VAL A 200 -34.21 15.10 17.07
N GLU A 201 -34.42 16.39 17.34
CA GLU A 201 -35.11 17.28 16.41
C GLU A 201 -34.26 17.50 15.15
N SER A 202 -34.79 17.12 13.99
CA SER A 202 -34.13 17.25 12.69
C SER A 202 -34.55 18.49 11.88
N GLY A 203 -35.56 19.22 12.35
CA GLY A 203 -36.17 20.31 11.58
C GLY A 203 -36.95 19.78 10.38
N GLU A 204 -36.80 20.42 9.22
CA GLU A 204 -37.44 19.99 7.98
C GLU A 204 -36.76 18.76 7.38
N GLY A 205 -37.48 17.62 7.43
CA GLY A 205 -37.00 16.33 6.90
C GLY A 205 -36.10 15.55 7.86
N THR A 206 -35.55 14.44 7.36
CA THR A 206 -34.73 13.48 8.12
C THR A 206 -33.43 13.14 7.39
N ALA A 207 -32.77 14.16 6.81
CA ALA A 207 -31.62 14.00 5.93
C ALA A 207 -30.47 13.22 6.60
N ALA A 208 -30.20 12.01 6.08
CA ALA A 208 -29.15 11.11 6.55
C ALA A 208 -27.87 11.24 5.72
N VAL A 209 -28.00 11.63 4.45
CA VAL A 209 -26.88 11.86 3.53
C VAL A 209 -27.13 13.11 2.73
N VAL A 210 -26.17 14.04 2.71
CA VAL A 210 -26.25 15.29 1.96
C VAL A 210 -25.10 15.44 0.98
N TYR A 211 -25.38 16.05 -0.16
CA TYR A 211 -24.41 16.51 -1.15
C TYR A 211 -24.39 18.03 -1.20
N ARG A 212 -23.22 18.62 -1.46
CA ARG A 212 -23.10 20.05 -1.74
C ARG A 212 -21.93 20.35 -2.66
N LYS A 213 -22.10 21.30 -3.58
CA LYS A 213 -20.96 21.93 -4.26
C LYS A 213 -20.34 23.01 -3.39
N VAL A 214 -19.00 23.03 -3.32
CA VAL A 214 -18.22 24.02 -2.56
C VAL A 214 -17.10 24.53 -3.45
N GLY A 215 -17.19 25.79 -3.88
CA GLY A 215 -16.34 26.31 -4.95
C GLY A 215 -16.50 25.47 -6.23
N GLU A 216 -15.40 25.01 -6.79
CA GLU A 216 -15.40 24.10 -7.95
C GLU A 216 -15.55 22.61 -7.54
N GLY A 217 -15.46 22.29 -6.24
CA GLY A 217 -15.46 20.93 -5.73
C GLY A 217 -16.83 20.42 -5.28
N SER A 218 -16.82 19.21 -4.73
CA SER A 218 -18.02 18.50 -4.30
C SER A 218 -17.82 17.80 -2.97
N VAL A 219 -18.86 17.78 -2.15
CA VAL A 219 -18.84 17.23 -0.79
C VAL A 219 -20.04 16.30 -0.62
N VAL A 220 -19.81 15.10 -0.07
CA VAL A 220 -20.87 14.20 0.42
C VAL A 220 -20.60 13.94 1.90
N LEU A 221 -21.62 14.10 2.74
CA LEU A 221 -21.57 13.83 4.17
C LEU A 221 -22.65 12.82 4.54
N THR A 222 -22.30 11.83 5.37
CA THR A 222 -23.22 10.80 5.85
C THR A 222 -23.32 10.82 7.37
N GLY A 223 -24.53 10.62 7.88
CA GLY A 223 -24.78 10.24 9.28
C GLY A 223 -24.50 8.76 9.54
N PRO A 224 -25.08 7.82 8.76
CA PRO A 224 -24.82 6.39 8.91
C PRO A 224 -23.55 5.97 8.14
N HIS A 225 -23.25 4.68 8.17
CA HIS A 225 -22.01 4.08 7.66
C HIS A 225 -22.26 3.19 6.42
N PRO A 226 -22.47 3.77 5.22
CA PRO A 226 -22.67 2.97 4.01
C PRO A 226 -21.41 2.18 3.61
N GLU A 227 -20.23 2.56 4.10
CA GLU A 227 -18.97 1.83 3.88
C GLU A 227 -18.89 0.50 4.63
N PHE A 228 -19.76 0.27 5.61
CA PHE A 228 -19.78 -0.96 6.39
C PHE A 228 -20.54 -2.06 5.64
N ALA A 229 -19.79 -2.95 4.99
CA ALA A 229 -20.33 -4.15 4.36
C ALA A 229 -20.60 -5.25 5.39
N ALA A 230 -21.75 -5.93 5.25
CA ALA A 230 -22.19 -6.95 6.20
C ALA A 230 -21.22 -8.13 6.31
N VAL A 231 -20.52 -8.48 5.22
CA VAL A 231 -19.51 -9.56 5.19
C VAL A 231 -18.32 -9.32 6.12
N ASN A 232 -18.08 -8.08 6.52
CA ASN A 232 -16.99 -7.67 7.41
C ASN A 232 -17.42 -7.55 8.88
N LEU A 233 -18.72 -7.64 9.17
CA LEU A 233 -19.24 -7.49 10.51
C LEU A 233 -19.28 -8.87 11.20
N THR A 234 -18.58 -8.99 12.33
CA THR A 234 -18.62 -10.22 13.14
C THR A 234 -19.96 -10.38 13.84
N LYS A 235 -20.62 -11.53 13.73
CA LYS A 235 -21.91 -11.79 14.39
C LYS A 235 -21.85 -11.90 15.93
N GLY A 236 -20.69 -11.69 16.56
CA GLY A 236 -20.52 -11.68 18.02
C GLY A 236 -20.42 -10.25 18.58
N GLY A 237 -21.06 -9.98 19.72
CA GLY A 237 -20.98 -8.69 20.40
C GLY A 237 -21.97 -8.55 21.57
N ASP A 238 -21.88 -7.41 22.28
CA ASP A 238 -22.65 -7.09 23.49
C ASP A 238 -24.14 -6.79 23.22
N ASN A 239 -24.53 -6.72 21.95
CA ASN A 239 -25.88 -6.45 21.50
C ASN A 239 -26.56 -7.76 21.06
N PRO A 240 -27.57 -8.27 21.79
CA PRO A 240 -28.25 -9.52 21.45
C PRO A 240 -28.94 -9.52 20.07
N ALA A 241 -29.26 -8.33 19.54
CA ALA A 241 -29.87 -8.18 18.22
C ALA A 241 -28.84 -8.09 17.08
N TYR A 242 -27.54 -8.03 17.39
CA TYR A 242 -26.48 -7.80 16.40
C TYR A 242 -26.45 -8.82 15.25
N PRO A 243 -26.63 -10.14 15.47
CA PRO A 243 -26.70 -11.10 14.36
C PRO A 243 -27.80 -10.78 13.35
N ARG A 244 -28.99 -10.35 13.83
CA ARG A 244 -30.13 -9.97 12.98
C ARG A 244 -29.86 -8.67 12.23
N ILE A 245 -29.13 -7.74 12.84
CA ILE A 245 -28.67 -6.51 12.18
C ILE A 245 -27.76 -6.85 11.00
N VAL A 246 -26.76 -7.71 11.21
CA VAL A 246 -25.83 -8.13 10.15
C VAL A 246 -26.57 -8.84 9.00
N GLU A 247 -27.54 -9.69 9.31
CA GLU A 247 -28.38 -10.35 8.29
C GLU A 247 -29.26 -9.37 7.50
N ALA A 248 -29.85 -8.39 8.18
CA ALA A 248 -30.63 -7.34 7.54
C ALA A 248 -29.77 -6.47 6.60
N LEU A 249 -28.51 -6.20 6.98
CA LEU A 249 -27.54 -5.48 6.14
C LEU A 249 -27.08 -6.32 4.95
N ALA A 250 -26.86 -7.62 5.14
CA ALA A 250 -26.45 -8.53 4.07
C ALA A 250 -27.52 -8.65 2.97
N THR A 251 -28.80 -8.56 3.34
CA THR A 251 -29.94 -8.59 2.41
C THR A 251 -29.92 -7.41 1.43
N ASP A 252 -29.46 -6.24 1.90
CA ASP A 252 -29.48 -4.98 1.14
C ASP A 252 -28.09 -4.58 0.60
N ASP A 253 -27.10 -5.49 0.64
CA ASP A 253 -25.71 -5.16 0.34
C ASP A 253 -25.52 -4.68 -1.11
N LYS A 254 -26.28 -5.27 -2.06
CA LYS A 254 -26.28 -4.81 -3.45
C LYS A 254 -26.77 -3.37 -3.56
N GLN A 255 -27.89 -3.05 -2.91
CA GLN A 255 -28.49 -1.71 -2.93
C GLN A 255 -27.55 -0.71 -2.26
N ARG A 256 -26.92 -1.08 -1.14
CA ARG A 256 -25.88 -0.30 -0.47
C ARG A 256 -24.71 0.01 -1.43
N VAL A 257 -24.20 -0.99 -2.14
CA VAL A 257 -23.13 -0.83 -3.15
C VAL A 257 -23.57 0.08 -4.29
N ASP A 258 -24.77 -0.12 -4.85
CA ASP A 258 -25.32 0.69 -5.93
C ASP A 258 -25.45 2.17 -5.50
N PHE A 259 -25.93 2.43 -4.27
CA PHE A 259 -25.97 3.77 -3.69
C PHE A 259 -24.56 4.39 -3.52
N MET A 260 -23.58 3.60 -3.05
CA MET A 260 -22.20 4.07 -2.95
C MET A 260 -21.60 4.45 -4.30
N LYS A 261 -21.78 3.61 -5.32
CA LYS A 261 -21.33 3.93 -6.69
C LYS A 261 -21.99 5.21 -7.19
N ALA A 262 -23.28 5.40 -6.94
CA ALA A 262 -24.01 6.59 -7.37
C ALA A 262 -23.45 7.88 -6.74
N TYR A 263 -23.24 7.94 -5.41
CA TYR A 263 -22.69 9.17 -4.81
C TYR A 263 -21.20 9.37 -5.14
N LEU A 264 -20.41 8.30 -5.33
CA LEU A 264 -19.01 8.40 -5.77
C LEU A 264 -18.92 8.97 -7.18
N ALA A 265 -19.79 8.53 -8.09
CA ALA A 265 -19.93 9.12 -9.41
C ALA A 265 -20.38 10.59 -9.33
N LYS A 266 -21.28 10.93 -8.39
CA LYS A 266 -21.72 12.32 -8.16
C LYS A 266 -20.61 13.22 -7.64
N LEU A 267 -19.63 12.65 -6.92
CA LEU A 267 -18.38 13.32 -6.52
C LEU A 267 -17.38 13.48 -7.68
N GLY A 268 -17.68 12.97 -8.87
CA GLY A 268 -16.81 13.06 -10.06
C GLY A 268 -15.81 11.91 -10.19
N LEU A 269 -15.95 10.83 -9.42
CA LEU A 269 -15.13 9.64 -9.58
C LEU A 269 -15.72 8.70 -10.64
N THR A 270 -14.91 7.74 -11.08
CA THR A 270 -15.33 6.64 -11.98
C THR A 270 -15.33 5.31 -11.23
N PRO A 271 -16.45 4.89 -10.62
CA PRO A 271 -16.55 3.58 -9.99
C PRO A 271 -16.39 2.43 -10.99
N SER A 272 -15.91 1.29 -10.51
CA SER A 272 -15.83 0.05 -11.28
C SER A 272 -17.21 -0.47 -11.63
N GLN A 273 -17.37 -0.96 -12.85
CA GLN A 273 -18.60 -1.65 -13.28
C GLN A 273 -18.70 -3.03 -12.60
N ASP A 274 -17.58 -3.75 -12.53
CA ASP A 274 -17.49 -5.06 -11.88
C ASP A 274 -17.16 -4.92 -10.40
N ASP A 275 -17.79 -5.74 -9.56
CA ASP A 275 -17.39 -5.90 -8.16
C ASP A 275 -16.05 -6.65 -8.12
N GLN A 276 -14.96 -5.89 -8.05
CA GLN A 276 -13.61 -6.44 -7.95
C GLN A 276 -13.50 -7.16 -6.59
N GLY A 277 -13.43 -8.50 -6.61
CA GLY A 277 -13.10 -9.27 -5.41
C GLY A 277 -11.74 -8.84 -4.86
N VAL A 278 -11.51 -9.04 -3.56
CA VAL A 278 -10.16 -8.90 -3.00
C VAL A 278 -9.29 -9.98 -3.68
N PRO A 279 -8.17 -9.62 -4.34
CA PRO A 279 -7.31 -10.62 -4.97
C PRO A 279 -6.81 -11.60 -3.91
N SER A 280 -7.08 -12.89 -4.10
CA SER A 280 -6.48 -13.95 -3.30
C SER A 280 -4.98 -13.98 -3.55
N LEU A 281 -4.19 -14.24 -2.51
CA LEU A 281 -2.75 -14.42 -2.68
C LEU A 281 -2.49 -15.58 -3.66
N SER A 282 -1.60 -15.36 -4.62
CA SER A 282 -1.20 -16.40 -5.56
C SER A 282 -0.23 -17.38 -4.88
N ARG A 283 0.03 -18.51 -5.53
CA ARG A 283 1.20 -19.31 -5.21
C ARG A 283 2.47 -18.47 -5.37
N LEU A 284 3.45 -18.73 -4.52
CA LEU A 284 4.81 -18.25 -4.62
C LEU A 284 5.63 -19.32 -5.32
N HIS A 285 6.28 -18.98 -6.42
CA HIS A 285 7.12 -19.85 -7.22
C HIS A 285 8.57 -19.65 -6.83
N LEU A 286 9.19 -20.67 -6.24
CA LEU A 286 10.63 -20.68 -5.95
C LEU A 286 11.36 -21.34 -7.12
N SER A 287 12.31 -20.64 -7.73
CA SER A 287 13.05 -21.13 -8.90
C SER A 287 14.48 -20.62 -8.95
N THR A 288 15.35 -21.40 -9.59
CA THR A 288 16.72 -21.07 -9.99
C THR A 288 16.92 -21.45 -11.45
N LEU A 289 18.04 -21.05 -12.07
CA LEU A 289 18.36 -21.47 -13.44
C LEU A 289 18.49 -23.00 -13.54
N GLU A 290 19.18 -23.63 -12.58
CA GLU A 290 19.37 -25.08 -12.51
C GLU A 290 18.47 -25.68 -11.41
N SER A 291 17.49 -26.51 -11.77
CA SER A 291 16.48 -27.04 -10.84
C SER A 291 17.06 -27.84 -9.67
N SER A 292 18.26 -28.42 -9.82
CA SER A 292 18.96 -29.12 -8.74
C SER A 292 19.33 -28.18 -7.59
N GLU A 293 19.65 -26.91 -7.86
CA GLU A 293 19.95 -25.92 -6.82
C GLU A 293 18.73 -25.64 -5.94
N VAL A 294 17.52 -25.69 -6.50
CA VAL A 294 16.29 -25.60 -5.71
C VAL A 294 16.17 -26.80 -4.77
N SER A 295 16.49 -28.00 -5.25
CA SER A 295 16.45 -29.22 -4.44
C SER A 295 17.41 -29.14 -3.25
N ASP A 296 18.64 -28.68 -3.49
CA ASP A 296 19.66 -28.50 -2.45
C ASP A 296 19.24 -27.43 -1.45
N LEU A 297 18.71 -26.30 -1.95
CA LEU A 297 18.23 -25.21 -1.11
C LEU A 297 17.11 -25.67 -0.19
N VAL A 298 16.07 -26.32 -0.72
CA VAL A 298 14.95 -26.74 0.14
C VAL A 298 15.35 -27.88 1.07
N SER A 299 16.29 -28.74 0.70
CA SER A 299 16.84 -29.75 1.61
C SER A 299 17.52 -29.12 2.84
N SER A 300 18.11 -27.93 2.67
CA SER A 300 18.71 -27.16 3.77
C SER A 300 17.68 -26.57 4.76
N TRP A 301 16.39 -26.62 4.43
CA TRP A 301 15.29 -26.11 5.26
C TRP A 301 14.70 -27.16 6.20
N SER A 302 15.26 -28.38 6.23
CA SER A 302 14.72 -29.51 7.00
C SER A 302 14.51 -29.25 8.49
N ASP A 303 15.26 -28.32 9.09
CA ASP A 303 15.15 -27.91 10.49
C ASP A 303 14.11 -26.80 10.76
N ILE A 304 13.58 -26.16 9.71
CA ILE A 304 12.53 -25.14 9.81
C ILE A 304 11.19 -25.60 9.20
N VAL A 305 11.15 -26.82 8.67
CA VAL A 305 9.96 -27.45 8.09
C VAL A 305 9.35 -28.42 9.10
N GLU A 306 8.06 -28.24 9.38
CA GLU A 306 7.26 -29.12 10.21
C GLU A 306 6.26 -29.89 9.34
N GLU A 307 6.10 -31.19 9.58
CA GLU A 307 5.01 -31.98 8.99
C GLU A 307 3.80 -31.97 9.94
N VAL A 308 2.67 -31.46 9.46
CA VAL A 308 1.40 -31.39 10.21
C VAL A 308 0.29 -31.88 9.30
N ASP A 309 -0.41 -32.94 9.71
CA ASP A 309 -1.51 -33.56 8.95
C ASP A 309 -1.17 -33.90 7.48
N GLY A 310 0.09 -34.29 7.23
CA GLY A 310 0.61 -34.61 5.90
C GLY A 310 0.96 -33.38 5.04
N GLU A 311 0.87 -32.17 5.58
CA GLU A 311 1.34 -30.93 4.97
C GLU A 311 2.70 -30.51 5.54
N PHE A 312 3.57 -29.97 4.69
CA PHE A 312 4.89 -29.49 5.07
C PHE A 312 4.86 -27.97 5.20
N LEU A 313 5.02 -27.49 6.42
CA LEU A 313 4.81 -26.10 6.78
C LEU A 313 6.10 -25.46 7.30
N ILE A 314 6.33 -24.21 6.91
CA ILE A 314 7.30 -23.32 7.55
C ILE A 314 6.50 -22.29 8.33
N LYS A 315 6.48 -22.42 9.66
CA LYS A 315 5.84 -21.44 10.54
C LYS A 315 6.84 -20.33 10.88
N GLY A 316 6.79 -19.26 10.08
CA GLY A 316 7.50 -18.03 10.35
C GLY A 316 6.82 -17.18 11.42
N GLU A 317 7.48 -16.09 11.79
CA GLU A 317 7.00 -15.16 12.81
C GLU A 317 5.82 -14.31 12.32
N ASN A 318 5.79 -13.96 11.03
CA ASN A 318 4.69 -13.21 10.42
C ASN A 318 3.83 -14.06 9.50
N ASP A 319 4.43 -15.03 8.79
CA ASP A 319 3.75 -15.81 7.76
C ASP A 319 3.92 -17.32 7.98
N THR A 320 2.88 -18.09 7.66
CA THR A 320 2.99 -19.54 7.49
C THR A 320 3.11 -19.88 6.00
N PHE A 321 4.11 -20.67 5.62
CA PHE A 321 4.28 -21.16 4.25
C PHE A 321 3.99 -22.65 4.15
N GLN A 322 3.18 -23.05 3.18
CA GLN A 322 2.95 -24.45 2.83
C GLN A 322 3.82 -24.82 1.62
N LEU A 323 4.69 -25.81 1.77
CA LEU A 323 5.53 -26.30 0.68
C LEU A 323 4.74 -27.23 -0.25
N GLU A 324 4.75 -26.93 -1.55
CA GLU A 324 4.19 -27.77 -2.62
C GLU A 324 5.31 -28.13 -3.61
N LYS A 325 5.35 -29.36 -4.14
CA LYS A 325 6.22 -29.74 -5.27
C LYS A 325 5.42 -29.75 -6.58
N GLN A 326 6.10 -29.61 -7.72
CA GLN A 326 5.46 -29.76 -9.04
C GLN A 326 4.81 -31.15 -9.25
N SER A 327 5.34 -32.20 -8.63
CA SER A 327 4.90 -33.59 -8.80
C SER A 327 3.87 -34.07 -7.77
N GLY A 328 3.35 -33.20 -6.89
CA GLY A 328 2.39 -33.52 -5.84
C GLY A 328 2.82 -33.06 -4.45
N PRO A 329 2.17 -33.53 -3.37
CA PRO A 329 2.57 -33.18 -2.01
C PRO A 329 4.00 -33.65 -1.71
N TRP A 330 4.69 -32.86 -0.90
CA TRP A 330 6.07 -33.15 -0.46
C TRP A 330 6.11 -34.51 0.26
N LYS A 331 7.13 -35.32 -0.01
CA LYS A 331 7.37 -36.59 0.70
C LYS A 331 8.68 -36.44 1.45
N SER A 332 8.71 -36.84 2.72
CA SER A 332 9.92 -36.86 3.55
C SER A 332 11.04 -37.65 2.85
N PRO A 333 12.30 -37.17 2.87
CA PRO A 333 13.42 -37.95 2.35
C PRO A 333 13.58 -39.25 3.17
N GLU A 334 13.63 -40.41 2.51
CA GLU A 334 13.87 -41.67 3.20
C GLU A 334 15.27 -41.67 3.85
N PRO A 335 15.41 -42.10 5.11
CA PRO A 335 16.72 -42.26 5.73
C PRO A 335 17.45 -43.42 5.04
N THR A 336 18.60 -43.14 4.44
CA THR A 336 19.47 -44.17 3.87
C THR A 336 19.97 -45.14 4.94
N SER A 337 19.60 -46.42 4.74
CA SER A 337 20.20 -47.68 5.24
C SER A 337 20.31 -47.92 6.76
N THR A 338 19.32 -48.65 7.30
CA THR A 338 19.55 -49.90 8.07
C THR A 338 18.26 -50.74 8.17
N LEU A 339 18.28 -51.91 7.53
CA LEU A 339 17.57 -53.17 7.83
C LEU A 339 16.24 -53.13 8.63
N SER A 340 15.15 -53.27 7.88
CA SER A 340 13.95 -54.09 8.13
C SER A 340 13.28 -54.09 9.52
N LEU A 341 12.13 -53.41 9.61
CA LEU A 341 10.99 -53.80 10.46
C LEU A 341 9.82 -54.42 9.67
N GLN A 342 9.89 -54.43 8.33
CA GLN A 342 8.97 -55.17 7.45
C GLN A 342 8.96 -56.69 7.71
N LYS A 343 9.96 -57.25 8.40
CA LYS A 343 10.02 -58.69 8.74
C LYS A 343 9.41 -59.06 10.09
N VAL A 344 8.88 -58.09 10.85
CA VAL A 344 8.24 -58.35 12.16
C VAL A 344 6.71 -58.16 12.11
N ALA A 345 6.18 -57.44 11.10
CA ALA A 345 4.75 -57.21 10.96
C ALA A 345 3.99 -58.39 10.30
N ASP A 346 4.68 -59.31 9.62
CA ASP A 346 4.08 -60.50 8.99
C ASP A 346 3.81 -61.66 9.98
N ALA A 347 3.87 -61.43 11.30
CA ALA A 347 3.86 -62.50 12.30
C ALA A 347 2.91 -62.32 13.50
N LEU A 348 1.77 -61.60 13.39
CA LEU A 348 0.73 -61.63 14.44
C LEU A 348 -0.73 -61.56 13.91
N PRO A 349 -1.72 -62.22 14.58
CA PRO A 349 -2.94 -62.72 13.92
C PRO A 349 -4.21 -61.85 14.07
N THR A 350 -5.18 -62.20 13.22
CA THR A 350 -6.52 -61.65 12.95
C THR A 350 -7.47 -61.55 14.15
N VAL A 351 -7.43 -60.48 14.94
CA VAL A 351 -8.55 -59.97 15.78
C VAL A 351 -8.23 -58.48 15.99
N VAL A 352 -8.94 -57.51 15.42
CA VAL A 352 -10.22 -56.97 15.90
C VAL A 352 -10.92 -56.34 14.69
N LYS A 353 -11.85 -57.07 14.08
CA LYS A 353 -12.67 -56.61 12.96
C LYS A 353 -13.96 -55.89 13.40
N ASP A 354 -14.17 -55.71 14.70
CA ASP A 354 -15.45 -55.26 15.28
C ASP A 354 -15.42 -53.87 15.95
N ILE A 355 -14.34 -53.09 15.77
CA ILE A 355 -14.29 -51.68 16.21
C ILE A 355 -14.61 -50.71 15.05
N VAL A 356 -14.71 -51.22 13.81
CA VAL A 356 -14.84 -50.42 12.58
C VAL A 356 -16.30 -50.05 12.25
N THR A 357 -17.30 -50.54 12.98
CA THR A 357 -18.71 -50.40 12.58
C THR A 357 -19.48 -49.25 13.24
N ASP A 358 -18.97 -48.60 14.28
CA ASP A 358 -19.67 -47.48 14.97
C ASP A 358 -19.15 -46.08 14.62
N ALA A 359 -18.00 -45.96 13.95
CA ALA A 359 -17.44 -44.65 13.55
C ALA A 359 -17.96 -44.14 12.18
N LEU A 360 -18.79 -44.92 11.49
CA LEU A 360 -19.24 -44.66 10.11
C LEU A 360 -20.61 -43.96 9.99
N THR A 361 -21.19 -43.46 11.07
CA THR A 361 -22.49 -42.73 11.04
C THR A 361 -22.40 -41.22 11.35
N GLY A 362 -21.19 -40.68 11.55
CA GLY A 362 -20.95 -39.25 11.68
C GLY A 362 -20.80 -38.56 10.33
N THR A 363 -21.91 -38.11 9.75
CA THR A 363 -21.93 -37.32 8.50
C THR A 363 -21.22 -35.96 8.70
N SER A 364 -19.99 -35.84 8.21
CA SER A 364 -19.34 -34.56 7.91
C SER A 364 -19.26 -34.39 6.40
N ASP A 365 -20.17 -33.58 5.89
CA ASP A 365 -20.33 -33.27 4.47
C ASP A 365 -19.20 -32.32 4.03
N SER A 366 -18.06 -32.90 3.63
CA SER A 366 -16.86 -32.19 3.14
C SER A 366 -16.77 -32.20 1.61
N THR A 367 -17.89 -31.95 0.94
CA THR A 367 -17.92 -31.70 -0.51
C THR A 367 -18.82 -30.52 -0.82
N LYS A 368 -18.45 -29.33 -0.34
CA LYS A 368 -18.92 -28.08 -0.94
C LYS A 368 -17.83 -27.50 -1.85
N PRO A 369 -18.11 -27.22 -3.13
CA PRO A 369 -17.23 -26.40 -3.94
C PRO A 369 -17.10 -25.04 -3.26
N VAL A 370 -15.88 -24.47 -3.28
CA VAL A 370 -15.60 -23.12 -2.80
C VAL A 370 -16.55 -22.17 -3.53
N THR A 371 -17.63 -21.79 -2.86
CA THR A 371 -18.63 -20.86 -3.34
C THR A 371 -18.14 -19.45 -3.00
N LYS A 372 -18.56 -18.47 -3.81
CA LYS A 372 -18.21 -17.04 -3.73
C LYS A 372 -18.55 -16.40 -2.36
N THR A 373 -17.81 -16.69 -1.29
CA THR A 373 -18.07 -16.13 0.06
C THR A 373 -16.88 -15.51 0.79
N ASP A 374 -15.65 -15.57 0.28
CA ASP A 374 -14.51 -14.87 0.92
C ASP A 374 -14.37 -13.41 0.46
N ALA A 375 -15.48 -12.65 0.49
CA ALA A 375 -15.43 -11.22 0.18
C ALA A 375 -14.93 -10.36 1.35
N GLY A 376 -14.76 -10.90 2.56
CA GLY A 376 -14.43 -10.11 3.76
C GLY A 376 -13.09 -9.36 3.75
N ILE A 377 -12.82 -8.54 4.77
CA ILE A 377 -11.50 -7.94 5.01
C ILE A 377 -10.55 -9.08 5.34
N VAL A 378 -9.66 -9.36 4.40
CA VAL A 378 -8.67 -10.42 4.51
C VAL A 378 -7.55 -9.99 5.45
N ASP A 379 -7.32 -10.76 6.51
CA ASP A 379 -6.11 -10.69 7.32
C ASP A 379 -5.02 -11.54 6.65
N TYR A 380 -4.20 -10.91 5.83
CA TYR A 380 -3.22 -11.60 5.01
C TYR A 380 -2.08 -12.26 5.80
N ASP A 381 -1.85 -11.85 7.04
CA ASP A 381 -0.85 -12.47 7.93
C ASP A 381 -1.34 -13.85 8.41
N LYS A 382 -2.66 -14.06 8.49
CA LYS A 382 -3.26 -15.36 8.85
C LYS A 382 -3.41 -16.33 7.67
N ILE A 383 -3.23 -15.85 6.44
CA ILE A 383 -3.31 -16.71 5.26
C ILE A 383 -2.00 -17.50 5.12
N THR A 384 -2.12 -18.83 5.12
CA THR A 384 -1.07 -19.76 4.72
C THR A 384 -0.71 -19.52 3.26
N LYS A 385 0.55 -19.17 3.01
CA LYS A 385 1.09 -18.85 1.68
C LYS A 385 1.63 -20.13 1.04
N LYS A 386 1.16 -20.46 -0.15
CA LYS A 386 1.60 -21.66 -0.87
C LYS A 386 2.91 -21.39 -1.59
N LEU A 387 3.98 -22.09 -1.22
CA LEU A 387 5.31 -22.01 -1.82
C LEU A 387 5.53 -23.23 -2.71
N LEU A 388 5.36 -23.04 -4.03
CA LEU A 388 5.60 -24.05 -5.05
C LEU A 388 7.09 -24.10 -5.41
N VAL A 389 7.68 -25.26 -5.17
CA VAL A 389 9.09 -25.55 -5.40
C VAL A 389 9.27 -26.12 -6.81
N HIS A 390 10.09 -25.44 -7.62
CA HIS A 390 10.42 -25.84 -8.99
C HIS A 390 11.73 -26.65 -9.04
N ASP A 391 11.68 -27.88 -8.52
CA ASP A 391 12.83 -28.79 -8.42
C ASP A 391 13.08 -29.65 -9.68
N THR A 392 12.18 -29.61 -10.66
CA THR A 392 12.36 -30.33 -11.94
C THR A 392 12.51 -29.40 -13.14
N SER A 393 11.73 -28.31 -13.19
CA SER A 393 11.72 -27.37 -14.31
C SER A 393 11.25 -25.99 -13.88
N LEU A 394 11.72 -24.97 -14.58
CA LEU A 394 11.24 -23.61 -14.42
C LEU A 394 9.71 -23.51 -14.60
N PRO A 395 9.04 -22.55 -13.95
CA PRO A 395 7.62 -22.31 -14.16
C PRO A 395 7.32 -21.99 -15.62
N ASP A 396 6.28 -22.60 -16.16
CA ASP A 396 5.81 -22.27 -17.50
C ASP A 396 5.00 -20.94 -17.52
N THR A 397 4.75 -20.42 -18.73
CA THR A 397 4.01 -19.17 -18.91
C THR A 397 2.51 -19.28 -18.59
N LYS A 398 1.95 -20.49 -18.43
CA LYS A 398 0.57 -20.67 -17.95
C LYS A 398 0.51 -20.55 -16.43
N GLN A 399 1.53 -21.04 -15.74
CA GLN A 399 1.69 -20.90 -14.29
C GLN A 399 2.03 -19.46 -13.90
N THR A 400 2.82 -18.77 -14.73
CA THR A 400 3.34 -17.42 -14.46
C THR A 400 3.10 -16.47 -15.66
N PRO A 401 1.83 -16.15 -15.98
CA PRO A 401 1.48 -15.44 -17.22
C PRO A 401 1.99 -13.99 -17.30
N TYR A 402 2.34 -13.39 -16.17
CA TYR A 402 2.78 -12.00 -16.08
C TYR A 402 4.29 -11.83 -15.83
N PHE A 403 5.03 -12.94 -15.67
CA PHE A 403 6.47 -12.91 -15.49
C PHE A 403 7.12 -14.19 -16.03
N ASN A 404 7.93 -14.08 -17.08
CA ASN A 404 8.54 -15.24 -17.72
C ASN A 404 9.90 -15.60 -17.10
N HIS A 405 9.93 -16.68 -16.31
CA HIS A 405 11.14 -17.14 -15.62
C HIS A 405 12.29 -17.50 -16.58
N HIS A 406 12.01 -18.14 -17.72
CA HIS A 406 13.03 -18.43 -18.72
C HIS A 406 13.66 -17.16 -19.29
N ALA A 407 12.84 -16.15 -19.60
CA ALA A 407 13.33 -14.87 -20.08
C ALA A 407 14.17 -14.16 -19.01
N TYR A 408 13.77 -14.20 -17.73
CA TYR A 408 14.54 -13.63 -16.64
C TYR A 408 15.92 -14.28 -16.53
N PHE A 409 16.00 -15.60 -16.38
CA PHE A 409 17.28 -16.28 -16.19
C PHE A 409 18.19 -16.20 -17.44
N ALA A 410 17.63 -16.21 -18.65
CA ALA A 410 18.40 -15.98 -19.87
C ALA A 410 19.02 -14.58 -19.91
N ASN A 411 18.27 -13.55 -19.52
CA ASN A 411 18.79 -12.19 -19.42
C ASN A 411 19.79 -12.04 -18.26
N LEU A 412 19.55 -12.71 -17.12
CA LEU A 412 20.48 -12.72 -15.99
C LEU A 412 21.85 -13.26 -16.43
N ALA A 413 21.88 -14.43 -17.08
CA ALA A 413 23.09 -15.02 -17.64
C ALA A 413 23.75 -14.09 -18.68
N HIS A 414 22.95 -13.40 -19.51
CA HIS A 414 23.47 -12.44 -20.48
C HIS A 414 24.20 -11.26 -19.82
N TYR A 415 23.62 -10.65 -18.79
CA TYR A 415 24.24 -9.52 -18.11
C TYR A 415 25.44 -9.95 -17.25
N LYS A 416 25.38 -11.11 -16.58
CA LYS A 416 26.52 -11.65 -15.83
C LYS A 416 27.77 -11.82 -16.72
N LYS A 417 27.60 -12.34 -17.93
CA LYS A 417 28.69 -12.47 -18.92
C LYS A 417 29.36 -11.14 -19.29
N ARG A 418 28.66 -10.00 -19.16
CA ARG A 418 29.23 -8.66 -19.40
C ARG A 418 30.02 -8.12 -18.21
N HIS A 419 29.90 -8.75 -17.03
CA HIS A 419 30.48 -8.31 -15.77
C HIS A 419 31.39 -9.37 -15.11
N LEU A 420 31.88 -10.36 -15.86
CA LEU A 420 32.62 -11.54 -15.35
C LEU A 420 33.76 -11.25 -14.35
N HIS A 421 34.35 -10.05 -14.38
CA HIS A 421 35.46 -9.67 -13.51
C HIS A 421 35.05 -8.84 -12.29
N ASP A 422 33.79 -8.38 -12.22
CA ASP A 422 33.32 -7.41 -11.24
C ASP A 422 32.13 -7.92 -10.41
N ILE A 423 31.75 -9.20 -10.52
CA ILE A 423 30.64 -9.82 -9.77
C ILE A 423 31.04 -11.18 -9.19
N SER A 424 30.34 -11.63 -8.15
CA SER A 424 30.46 -12.97 -7.55
C SER A 424 29.39 -13.94 -8.06
N GLU A 425 28.55 -13.48 -8.99
CA GLU A 425 27.45 -14.23 -9.61
C GLU A 425 26.40 -14.77 -8.62
N THR A 426 26.18 -14.09 -7.50
CA THR A 426 25.21 -14.51 -6.46
C THR A 426 23.85 -13.84 -6.60
N PHE A 427 23.79 -12.59 -7.07
CA PHE A 427 22.55 -11.82 -7.08
C PHE A 427 21.58 -12.31 -8.15
N GLY A 428 20.33 -12.53 -7.74
CA GLY A 428 19.23 -12.90 -8.63
C GLY A 428 19.13 -14.38 -9.00
N ASN A 429 20.02 -15.25 -8.49
CA ASN A 429 20.00 -16.69 -8.82
C ASN A 429 18.79 -17.42 -8.26
N VAL A 430 18.39 -17.08 -7.04
CA VAL A 430 17.16 -17.59 -6.44
C VAL A 430 16.08 -16.54 -6.62
N LEU A 431 15.03 -16.90 -7.37
CA LEU A 431 13.88 -16.07 -7.62
C LEU A 431 12.65 -16.62 -6.91
N LEU A 432 12.03 -15.78 -6.09
CA LEU A 432 10.71 -16.02 -5.51
C LEU A 432 9.70 -15.12 -6.24
N TYR A 433 8.75 -15.68 -6.98
CA TYR A 433 7.76 -14.91 -7.72
C TYR A 433 6.33 -15.23 -7.28
N GLY A 434 5.49 -14.21 -7.10
CA GLY A 434 4.04 -14.38 -6.99
C GLY A 434 3.30 -13.35 -7.83
N GLU A 435 2.20 -13.76 -8.47
CA GLU A 435 1.34 -12.82 -9.17
C GLU A 435 0.71 -11.81 -8.22
N VAL A 436 0.17 -12.28 -7.09
CA VAL A 436 -0.45 -11.46 -6.06
C VAL A 436 0.16 -11.82 -4.71
N VAL A 437 0.92 -10.90 -4.13
CA VAL A 437 1.58 -11.08 -2.82
C VAL A 437 1.22 -9.93 -1.88
N THR A 438 1.48 -10.09 -0.58
CA THR A 438 1.35 -8.99 0.40
C THR A 438 2.37 -7.88 0.10
N SER A 439 3.65 -8.15 0.36
CA SER A 439 4.77 -7.30 -0.04
C SER A 439 6.02 -8.16 -0.20
N THR A 440 6.76 -7.98 -1.30
CA THR A 440 8.04 -8.66 -1.56
C THR A 440 9.06 -8.41 -0.44
N ASN A 441 9.08 -7.20 0.11
CA ASN A 441 9.97 -6.83 1.21
C ASN A 441 9.55 -7.54 2.51
N THR A 442 8.26 -7.53 2.84
CA THR A 442 7.75 -8.14 4.09
C THR A 442 7.88 -9.67 4.09
N LEU A 443 7.64 -10.31 2.93
CA LEU A 443 7.85 -11.75 2.75
C LEU A 443 9.27 -12.20 3.14
N LEU A 444 10.28 -11.34 2.91
CA LEU A 444 11.66 -11.61 3.30
C LEU A 444 11.97 -11.12 4.72
N GLU A 445 11.72 -9.84 5.01
CA GLU A 445 12.10 -9.16 6.26
C GLU A 445 11.50 -9.83 7.50
N LYS A 446 10.21 -10.18 7.46
CA LYS A 446 9.46 -10.61 8.64
C LYS A 446 9.43 -12.13 8.86
N ASN A 447 10.22 -12.89 8.11
CA ASN A 447 10.33 -14.34 8.25
C ASN A 447 11.80 -14.73 8.49
N PRO A 448 12.43 -14.28 9.59
CA PRO A 448 13.86 -14.46 9.84
C PRO A 448 14.34 -15.91 9.77
N LYS A 449 13.54 -16.89 10.21
CA LYS A 449 13.89 -18.33 10.10
C LYS A 449 14.09 -18.78 8.65
N LEU A 450 13.16 -18.42 7.77
CA LEU A 450 13.29 -18.70 6.34
C LEU A 450 14.41 -17.88 5.74
N LEU A 451 14.50 -16.61 6.11
CA LEU A 451 15.51 -15.67 5.60
C LEU A 451 16.94 -16.14 5.87
N GLU A 452 17.20 -16.73 7.04
CA GLU A 452 18.51 -17.27 7.41
C GLU A 452 18.96 -18.39 6.46
N LYS A 453 18.02 -19.18 5.94
CA LYS A 453 18.28 -20.28 5.00
C LYS A 453 18.42 -19.83 3.54
N LEU A 454 18.04 -18.60 3.22
CA LEU A 454 18.12 -18.09 1.86
C LEU A 454 19.56 -17.63 1.53
N PRO A 455 20.09 -17.92 0.33
CA PRO A 455 21.39 -17.45 -0.08
C PRO A 455 21.38 -15.93 -0.33
N VAL A 456 22.55 -15.31 -0.17
CA VAL A 456 22.76 -13.90 -0.55
C VAL A 456 22.37 -13.70 -2.01
N GLY A 457 21.66 -12.62 -2.30
CA GLY A 457 21.19 -12.32 -3.63
C GLY A 457 19.81 -12.86 -3.97
N THR A 458 19.18 -13.64 -3.08
CA THR A 458 17.79 -14.08 -3.25
C THR A 458 16.89 -12.88 -3.52
N THR A 459 16.11 -12.95 -4.59
CA THR A 459 15.26 -11.85 -5.07
C THR A 459 13.81 -12.30 -5.11
N ALA A 460 12.95 -11.60 -4.36
CA ALA A 460 11.51 -11.77 -4.43
C ALA A 460 10.91 -10.73 -5.39
N THR A 461 10.08 -11.12 -6.34
CA THR A 461 9.39 -10.21 -7.28
C THR A 461 7.90 -10.53 -7.38
N ALA A 462 7.08 -9.55 -7.76
CA ALA A 462 5.65 -9.75 -7.89
C ALA A 462 5.00 -8.88 -8.95
N THR A 463 3.88 -9.36 -9.50
CA THR A 463 3.04 -8.59 -10.42
C THR A 463 2.21 -7.54 -9.68
N THR A 464 1.63 -7.91 -8.53
CA THR A 464 0.83 -7.03 -7.69
C THR A 464 1.17 -7.23 -6.21
N GLN A 465 1.31 -6.13 -5.46
CA GLN A 465 1.39 -6.13 -4.00
C GLN A 465 0.12 -5.56 -3.40
N VAL A 466 -0.58 -6.34 -2.57
CA VAL A 466 -1.80 -5.89 -1.87
C VAL A 466 -1.51 -5.08 -0.59
N ALA A 467 -0.26 -5.14 -0.10
CA ALA A 467 0.24 -4.46 1.09
C ALA A 467 1.64 -3.86 0.86
N GLY A 468 1.89 -3.28 -0.32
CA GLY A 468 3.17 -2.67 -0.67
C GLY A 468 3.59 -1.54 0.28
N ARG A 469 4.86 -1.51 0.69
CA ARG A 469 5.40 -0.56 1.68
C ARG A 469 6.35 0.45 1.06
N GLY A 470 6.30 1.67 1.55
CA GLY A 470 7.31 2.72 1.35
C GLY A 470 8.01 3.06 2.67
N ARG A 471 8.86 4.10 2.66
CA ARG A 471 9.52 4.59 3.90
C ARG A 471 8.50 5.18 4.88
N GLY A 472 8.74 4.97 6.17
CA GLY A 472 7.83 5.39 7.24
C GLY A 472 6.47 4.71 7.11
N ASN A 473 5.39 5.48 7.20
CA ASN A 473 4.01 4.98 7.06
C ASN A 473 3.48 5.06 5.61
N ASN A 474 4.35 5.34 4.63
CA ASN A 474 3.91 5.43 3.24
C ASN A 474 3.59 4.06 2.66
N VAL A 475 2.56 3.98 1.83
CA VAL A 475 2.18 2.79 1.07
C VAL A 475 2.71 2.92 -0.36
N TRP A 476 3.29 1.84 -0.89
CA TRP A 476 3.71 1.79 -2.29
C TRP A 476 2.62 1.12 -3.13
N VAL A 477 2.06 1.88 -4.08
CA VAL A 477 1.03 1.38 -5.00
C VAL A 477 1.72 0.61 -6.13
N SER A 478 1.26 -0.61 -6.37
CA SER A 478 1.88 -1.54 -7.33
C SER A 478 0.87 -1.93 -8.42
N PRO A 479 0.50 -1.00 -9.34
CA PRO A 479 -0.40 -1.35 -10.44
C PRO A 479 0.28 -2.32 -11.41
N PRO A 480 -0.49 -3.15 -12.14
CA PRO A 480 0.06 -4.03 -13.16
C PRO A 480 0.97 -3.28 -14.14
N GLY A 481 2.14 -3.87 -14.43
CA GLY A 481 3.19 -3.23 -15.25
C GLY A 481 4.24 -2.46 -14.44
N SER A 482 4.15 -2.43 -13.12
CA SER A 482 5.22 -1.96 -12.25
C SER A 482 6.19 -3.12 -11.95
N LEU A 483 7.50 -2.86 -11.88
CA LEU A 483 8.50 -3.86 -11.48
C LEU A 483 8.79 -3.75 -9.97
N MET A 484 8.24 -4.67 -9.19
CA MET A 484 8.32 -4.68 -7.72
C MET A 484 9.16 -5.86 -7.27
N PHE A 485 10.31 -5.59 -6.66
CA PHE A 485 11.18 -6.65 -6.18
C PHE A 485 11.91 -6.27 -4.90
N SER A 486 12.39 -7.27 -4.17
CA SER A 486 13.24 -7.12 -3.00
C SER A 486 14.39 -8.10 -3.08
N THR A 487 15.62 -7.61 -2.97
CA THR A 487 16.83 -8.45 -2.97
C THR A 487 17.46 -8.45 -1.59
N MET A 488 17.75 -9.64 -1.06
CA MET A 488 18.43 -9.81 0.22
C MET A 488 19.95 -9.85 0.05
N LEU A 489 20.68 -9.18 0.93
CA LEU A 489 22.13 -9.29 1.07
C LEU A 489 22.55 -9.37 2.54
N ARG A 490 23.73 -9.94 2.79
CA ARG A 490 24.41 -9.92 4.10
C ARG A 490 25.64 -9.03 3.99
N HIS A 491 25.74 -8.03 4.87
CA HIS A 491 26.78 -7.03 4.86
C HIS A 491 27.57 -7.08 6.18
N PRO A 492 28.85 -7.49 6.15
CA PRO A 492 29.64 -7.69 7.36
C PRO A 492 29.89 -6.40 8.17
N ILE A 493 29.74 -6.46 9.50
CA ILE A 493 30.04 -5.30 10.37
C ILE A 493 31.51 -4.90 10.31
N SER A 494 32.41 -5.84 9.98
CA SER A 494 33.84 -5.57 9.80
C SER A 494 34.13 -4.54 8.72
N LEU A 495 33.19 -4.31 7.80
CA LEU A 495 33.30 -3.30 6.75
C LEU A 495 32.79 -1.92 7.17
N SER A 496 32.27 -1.72 8.39
CA SER A 496 31.61 -0.47 8.79
C SER A 496 32.45 0.79 8.65
N THR A 497 33.78 0.68 8.70
CA THR A 497 34.70 1.82 8.49
C THR A 497 34.97 2.11 7.01
N THR A 498 35.10 1.07 6.18
CA THR A 498 35.45 1.20 4.75
C THR A 498 34.22 1.37 3.87
N ALA A 499 33.19 0.57 4.14
CA ALA A 499 31.97 0.47 3.37
C ALA A 499 30.74 0.48 4.30
N PRO A 500 30.37 1.65 4.87
CA PRO A 500 29.27 1.76 5.84
C PRO A 500 27.90 1.33 5.28
N VAL A 501 27.14 0.51 6.02
CA VAL A 501 25.85 -0.06 5.60
C VAL A 501 24.81 0.96 5.12
N VAL A 502 24.88 2.21 5.60
CA VAL A 502 23.98 3.30 5.17
C VAL A 502 24.01 3.55 3.65
N PHE A 503 25.13 3.21 2.98
CA PHE A 503 25.28 3.40 1.55
C PHE A 503 24.54 2.40 0.68
N ILE A 504 24.05 1.28 1.24
CA ILE A 504 23.29 0.27 0.48
C ILE A 504 22.10 0.88 -0.27
N GLN A 505 21.37 1.84 0.33
CA GLN A 505 20.26 2.52 -0.36
C GLN A 505 20.72 3.34 -1.58
N TYR A 506 21.93 3.91 -1.53
CA TYR A 506 22.50 4.72 -2.60
C TYR A 506 23.02 3.83 -3.73
N LEU A 507 23.58 2.68 -3.39
CA LEU A 507 23.95 1.65 -4.36
C LEU A 507 22.72 1.11 -5.08
N ALA A 508 21.62 0.85 -4.39
CA ALA A 508 20.35 0.46 -5.01
C ALA A 508 19.86 1.55 -6.00
N ALA A 509 19.98 2.83 -5.64
CA ALA A 509 19.61 3.94 -6.54
C ALA A 509 20.48 3.98 -7.79
N LEU A 510 21.80 3.84 -7.63
CA LEU A 510 22.74 3.75 -8.75
C LEU A 510 22.51 2.50 -9.60
N ALA A 511 22.16 1.37 -8.99
CA ALA A 511 21.88 0.12 -9.68
C ALA A 511 20.65 0.23 -10.59
N ILE A 512 19.60 0.91 -10.14
CA ILE A 512 18.41 1.19 -10.97
C ILE A 512 18.81 2.02 -12.19
N VAL A 513 19.53 3.13 -11.98
CA VAL A 513 19.95 4.00 -13.09
C VAL A 513 20.87 3.25 -14.06
N ASN A 514 21.85 2.51 -13.54
CA ASN A 514 22.76 1.72 -14.36
C ASN A 514 22.03 0.61 -15.12
N GLY A 515 21.11 -0.10 -14.47
CA GLY A 515 20.33 -1.16 -15.12
C GLY A 515 19.43 -0.61 -16.24
N ILE A 516 18.85 0.59 -16.06
CA ILE A 516 18.10 1.28 -17.12
C ILE A 516 19.03 1.67 -18.28
N HIS A 517 20.17 2.30 -17.98
CA HIS A 517 21.08 2.82 -19.00
C HIS A 517 21.85 1.74 -19.75
N THR A 518 22.04 0.56 -19.15
CA THR A 518 22.70 -0.60 -19.78
C THR A 518 21.72 -1.64 -20.33
N TYR A 519 20.41 -1.40 -20.21
CA TYR A 519 19.35 -2.28 -20.66
C TYR A 519 19.52 -2.70 -22.14
N ASP A 520 19.83 -1.75 -23.01
CA ASP A 520 20.23 -1.99 -24.40
C ASP A 520 20.93 -0.76 -24.99
N ARG A 521 21.27 -0.83 -26.27
CA ARG A 521 21.83 0.30 -27.02
C ARG A 521 20.89 1.51 -27.00
N ASN A 522 21.44 2.70 -26.75
CA ASN A 522 20.77 4.02 -26.72
C ASN A 522 19.91 4.31 -25.47
N TYR A 523 19.71 3.36 -24.56
CA TYR A 523 18.93 3.59 -23.32
C TYR A 523 19.66 4.50 -22.31
N SER A 524 20.98 4.66 -22.45
CA SER A 524 21.80 5.57 -21.64
C SER A 524 21.44 7.05 -21.78
N LEU A 525 20.60 7.40 -22.76
CA LEU A 525 20.10 8.76 -23.00
C LEU A 525 18.78 9.05 -22.29
N LEU A 526 18.16 8.04 -21.66
CA LEU A 526 16.90 8.24 -20.94
C LEU A 526 17.12 9.21 -19.76
N PRO A 527 16.27 10.23 -19.58
CA PRO A 527 16.47 11.28 -18.59
C PRO A 527 16.05 10.84 -17.19
N ILE A 528 16.77 9.88 -16.61
CA ILE A 528 16.56 9.38 -15.26
C ILE A 528 17.40 10.16 -14.25
N LYS A 529 16.80 10.51 -13.12
CA LYS A 529 17.43 11.28 -12.06
C LYS A 529 17.10 10.73 -10.67
N LEU A 530 17.94 11.07 -9.71
CA LEU A 530 17.86 10.66 -8.32
C LEU A 530 17.45 11.85 -7.45
N LYS A 531 16.44 11.65 -6.62
CA LYS A 531 16.10 12.56 -5.53
C LYS A 531 16.47 11.88 -4.21
N TRP A 532 17.38 12.53 -3.49
CA TRP A 532 17.75 12.12 -2.14
C TRP A 532 16.52 12.01 -1.23
N PRO A 533 16.45 10.99 -0.36
CA PRO A 533 17.46 9.93 -0.18
C PRO A 533 17.27 8.69 -1.07
N ASN A 534 16.07 8.49 -1.64
CA ASN A 534 15.65 7.15 -2.08
C ASN A 534 14.64 7.13 -3.23
N ASP A 535 14.38 8.27 -3.89
CA ASP A 535 13.39 8.35 -4.95
C ASP A 535 14.04 8.38 -6.35
N ILE A 536 13.41 7.70 -7.31
CA ILE A 536 13.78 7.72 -8.73
C ILE A 536 12.80 8.61 -9.49
N TYR A 537 13.34 9.52 -10.29
CA TYR A 537 12.60 10.49 -11.07
C TYR A 537 12.92 10.36 -12.55
N ALA A 538 11.95 10.71 -13.39
CA ALA A 538 12.17 10.84 -14.83
C ALA A 538 11.49 12.08 -15.39
N LEU A 539 12.03 12.60 -16.49
CA LEU A 539 11.45 13.73 -17.20
C LEU A 539 10.09 13.33 -17.78
N ASP A 540 9.04 14.05 -17.43
CA ASP A 540 7.68 13.71 -17.84
C ASP A 540 7.48 13.93 -19.35
N PRO A 541 7.31 12.88 -20.16
CA PRO A 541 7.15 13.01 -21.61
C PRO A 541 5.83 13.69 -21.99
N SER A 542 4.82 13.69 -21.10
CA SER A 542 3.52 14.35 -21.37
C SER A 542 3.63 15.86 -21.49
N LYS A 543 4.71 16.46 -20.96
CA LYS A 543 4.99 17.89 -21.06
C LYS A 543 5.51 18.32 -22.44
N GLY A 544 5.84 17.36 -23.33
CA GLY A 544 6.26 17.63 -24.71
C GLY A 544 7.37 18.68 -24.80
N LYS A 545 7.20 19.71 -25.64
CA LYS A 545 8.17 20.82 -25.80
C LYS A 545 8.38 21.67 -24.54
N ASN A 546 7.49 21.58 -23.54
CA ASN A 546 7.61 22.31 -22.28
C ASN A 546 8.40 21.51 -21.21
N ALA A 547 8.79 20.28 -21.51
CA ALA A 547 9.71 19.53 -20.66
C ALA A 547 11.09 20.19 -20.74
N ASN A 548 11.48 20.91 -19.69
CA ASN A 548 12.80 21.52 -19.59
C ASN A 548 13.68 20.60 -18.73
N PRO A 549 14.73 19.96 -19.28
CA PRO A 549 15.66 19.12 -18.52
C PRO A 549 16.40 19.89 -17.42
N ASN A 550 16.47 21.22 -17.52
CA ASN A 550 17.07 22.10 -16.52
C ASN A 550 16.06 22.62 -15.49
N ASP A 551 14.76 22.35 -15.66
CA ASP A 551 13.73 22.65 -14.66
C ASP A 551 13.37 21.37 -13.90
N PRO A 552 13.70 21.26 -12.61
CA PRO A 552 13.35 20.10 -11.84
C PRO A 552 11.85 19.82 -11.71
N LYS A 553 10.98 20.82 -11.92
CA LYS A 553 9.51 20.63 -11.96
C LYS A 553 9.06 19.82 -13.17
N SER A 554 9.92 19.62 -14.16
CA SER A 554 9.66 18.74 -15.31
C SER A 554 9.83 17.26 -14.97
N TYR A 555 10.43 16.94 -13.82
CA TYR A 555 10.66 15.57 -13.37
C TYR A 555 9.53 15.09 -12.44
N VAL A 556 9.09 13.84 -12.65
CA VAL A 556 8.09 13.17 -11.82
C VAL A 556 8.67 11.89 -11.23
N LYS A 557 8.22 11.53 -10.03
CA LYS A 557 8.65 10.29 -9.37
C LYS A 557 8.14 9.09 -10.17
N ILE A 558 9.03 8.16 -10.48
CA ILE A 558 8.72 6.88 -11.15
C ILE A 558 9.12 5.67 -10.33
N GLY A 559 9.88 5.85 -9.24
CA GLY A 559 10.35 4.74 -8.42
C GLY A 559 10.74 5.17 -7.01
N GLY A 560 10.89 4.17 -6.14
CA GLY A 560 11.29 4.36 -4.75
C GLY A 560 12.03 3.14 -4.20
N ILE A 561 12.90 3.40 -3.24
CA ILE A 561 13.73 2.39 -2.58
C ILE A 561 13.39 2.35 -1.09
N LEU A 562 13.27 1.14 -0.57
CA LEU A 562 13.10 0.84 0.85
C LEU A 562 14.16 -0.19 1.24
N VAL A 563 15.07 0.18 2.14
CA VAL A 563 16.06 -0.75 2.69
C VAL A 563 15.72 -0.99 4.15
N ASN A 564 15.46 -2.25 4.50
CA ASN A 564 15.31 -2.70 5.87
C ASN A 564 16.59 -3.43 6.26
N SER A 565 17.18 -3.08 7.39
CA SER A 565 18.39 -3.71 7.90
C SER A 565 18.13 -4.24 9.31
N SER A 566 18.45 -5.51 9.54
CA SER A 566 18.54 -6.10 10.87
C SER A 566 19.99 -6.50 11.13
N TYR A 567 20.40 -6.46 12.40
CA TYR A 567 21.75 -6.88 12.81
C TYR A 567 21.65 -8.14 13.66
N ALA A 568 22.33 -9.20 13.23
CA ALA A 568 22.40 -10.46 13.95
C ALA A 568 23.71 -11.18 13.64
N GLY A 569 24.33 -11.81 14.64
CA GLY A 569 25.48 -12.69 14.44
C GLY A 569 26.75 -12.03 13.87
N GLY A 570 26.87 -10.70 13.95
CA GLY A 570 28.04 -9.97 13.41
C GLY A 570 27.83 -9.36 12.03
N ASP A 571 26.72 -9.64 11.36
CA ASP A 571 26.41 -9.11 10.03
C ASP A 571 25.09 -8.33 10.02
N TYR A 572 25.01 -7.35 9.12
CA TYR A 572 23.74 -6.72 8.75
C TYR A 572 23.05 -7.55 7.68
N THR A 573 21.85 -8.04 7.95
CA THR A 573 20.96 -8.56 6.90
C THR A 573 20.14 -7.41 6.34
N CYS A 574 20.32 -7.10 5.06
CA CYS A 574 19.63 -6.01 4.39
C CYS A 574 18.66 -6.54 3.34
N ILE A 575 17.41 -6.08 3.40
CA ILE A 575 16.38 -6.32 2.39
C ILE A 575 16.18 -5.03 1.59
N CYS A 576 16.65 -5.04 0.35
CA CYS A 576 16.53 -3.90 -0.55
C CYS A 576 15.29 -4.04 -1.43
N GLY A 577 14.18 -3.45 -0.98
CA GLY A 577 12.95 -3.31 -1.75
C GLY A 577 13.03 -2.16 -2.75
N ILE A 578 12.75 -2.46 -4.01
CA ILE A 578 12.70 -1.49 -5.12
C ILE A 578 11.32 -1.59 -5.76
N GLY A 579 10.71 -0.43 -5.98
CA GLY A 579 9.58 -0.34 -6.88
C GLY A 579 9.76 0.72 -7.95
N ILE A 580 9.50 0.36 -9.20
CA ILE A 580 9.61 1.25 -10.35
C ILE A 580 8.47 1.06 -11.35
N ASN A 581 7.98 2.17 -11.90
CA ASN A 581 6.97 2.20 -12.94
C ASN A 581 7.59 1.85 -14.30
N VAL A 582 7.19 0.74 -14.92
CA VAL A 582 7.78 0.27 -16.19
C VAL A 582 6.80 0.44 -17.34
N SER A 583 5.66 -0.25 -17.31
CA SER A 583 4.63 -0.21 -18.37
C SER A 583 3.26 0.26 -17.88
N ASN A 584 3.10 0.45 -16.56
CA ASN A 584 1.89 0.99 -15.98
C ASN A 584 1.60 2.41 -16.49
N THR A 585 0.31 2.74 -16.63
CA THR A 585 -0.17 4.03 -17.16
C THR A 585 -0.36 5.10 -16.08
N ALA A 586 -0.39 4.70 -14.81
CA ALA A 586 -0.64 5.51 -13.62
C ALA A 586 0.12 4.90 -12.42
N PRO A 587 0.39 5.63 -11.31
CA PRO A 587 -0.07 6.98 -10.96
C PRO A 587 0.71 8.13 -11.63
N THR A 588 1.91 7.86 -12.13
CA THR A 588 2.77 8.83 -12.84
C THR A 588 3.23 8.23 -14.17
N THR A 589 4.20 8.86 -14.85
CA THR A 589 4.83 8.27 -16.04
C THR A 589 5.57 6.97 -15.72
N SER A 590 6.02 6.29 -16.78
CA SER A 590 6.70 5.00 -16.72
C SER A 590 7.88 4.94 -17.69
N LEU A 591 8.77 3.96 -17.49
CA LEU A 591 9.93 3.75 -18.37
C LEU A 591 9.53 3.52 -19.83
N ASN A 592 8.44 2.81 -20.09
CA ASN A 592 7.99 2.55 -21.45
C ASN A 592 7.41 3.80 -22.12
N ALA A 593 6.76 4.70 -21.36
CA ALA A 593 6.34 6.00 -21.90
C ALA A 593 7.56 6.83 -22.36
N LEU A 594 8.67 6.78 -21.60
CA LEU A 594 9.94 7.40 -22.00
C LEU A 594 10.56 6.72 -23.22
N CYS A 595 10.54 5.38 -23.27
CA CYS A 595 11.03 4.63 -24.43
C CYS A 595 10.25 5.01 -25.69
N THR A 596 8.92 5.07 -25.63
CA THR A 596 8.08 5.52 -26.75
C THR A 596 8.44 6.93 -27.19
N ALA A 597 8.57 7.87 -26.24
CA ALA A 597 8.96 9.26 -26.56
C ALA A 597 10.36 9.37 -27.19
N ALA A 598 11.27 8.45 -26.86
CA ALA A 598 12.63 8.35 -27.39
C ALA A 598 12.75 7.43 -28.62
N ASN A 599 11.64 6.90 -29.14
CA ASN A 599 11.63 5.92 -30.24
C ASN A 599 12.49 4.66 -29.96
N LEU A 600 12.45 4.18 -28.72
CA LEU A 600 13.08 2.94 -28.25
C LEU A 600 12.02 1.85 -28.07
N ALA A 601 12.44 0.59 -28.16
CA ALA A 601 11.60 -0.54 -27.83
C ALA A 601 11.14 -0.46 -26.35
N PRO A 602 9.95 -0.96 -26.01
CA PRO A 602 9.51 -1.02 -24.61
C PRO A 602 10.39 -2.01 -23.82
N MET A 603 10.66 -1.68 -22.56
CA MET A 603 11.31 -2.59 -21.63
C MET A 603 10.34 -3.67 -21.16
N THR A 604 10.86 -4.89 -21.05
CA THR A 604 10.25 -6.02 -20.33
C THR A 604 10.72 -6.08 -18.88
N LEU A 605 9.85 -6.57 -17.98
CA LEU A 605 10.11 -6.61 -16.54
C LEU A 605 11.29 -7.56 -16.22
N GLU A 606 11.33 -8.71 -16.88
CA GLU A 606 12.31 -9.76 -16.69
C GLU A 606 13.73 -9.30 -17.05
N LYS A 607 13.89 -8.68 -18.22
CA LYS A 607 15.18 -8.17 -18.67
C LYS A 607 15.64 -6.99 -17.82
N LEU A 608 14.71 -6.13 -17.36
CA LEU A 608 15.04 -4.97 -16.54
C LEU A 608 15.46 -5.41 -15.14
N LEU A 609 14.73 -6.35 -14.53
CA LEU A 609 15.10 -6.93 -13.24
C LEU A 609 16.52 -7.53 -13.29
N ALA A 610 16.78 -8.39 -14.28
CA ALA A 610 18.09 -9.01 -14.49
C ALA A 610 19.22 -7.96 -14.62
N SER A 611 18.98 -6.89 -15.38
CA SER A 611 19.95 -5.81 -15.56
C SER A 611 20.24 -5.06 -14.26
N ILE A 612 19.20 -4.76 -13.48
CA ILE A 612 19.34 -4.03 -12.21
C ILE A 612 20.06 -4.87 -11.16
N VAL A 613 19.69 -6.15 -10.97
CA VAL A 613 20.32 -6.99 -9.92
C VAL A 613 21.80 -7.26 -10.18
N VAL A 614 22.20 -7.46 -11.44
CA VAL A 614 23.62 -7.60 -11.81
C VAL A 614 24.38 -6.28 -11.63
N SER A 615 23.76 -5.15 -12.03
CA SER A 615 24.33 -3.82 -11.77
C SER A 615 24.50 -3.58 -10.27
N PHE A 616 23.57 -4.07 -9.45
CA PHE A 616 23.63 -3.93 -8.00
C PHE A 616 24.79 -4.73 -7.39
N GLU A 617 24.97 -5.99 -7.79
CA GLU A 617 26.08 -6.82 -7.33
C GLU A 617 27.43 -6.18 -7.65
N SER A 618 27.60 -5.71 -8.89
CA SER A 618 28.86 -5.07 -9.33
C SER A 618 29.16 -3.80 -8.54
N LEU A 619 28.14 -2.96 -8.30
CA LEU A 619 28.28 -1.77 -7.47
C LEU A 619 28.59 -2.11 -6.00
N TYR A 620 27.96 -3.16 -5.47
CA TYR A 620 28.16 -3.62 -4.11
C TYR A 620 29.59 -4.12 -3.86
N LEU A 621 30.13 -4.97 -4.75
CA LEU A 621 31.51 -5.46 -4.60
C LEU A 621 32.54 -4.32 -4.70
N ARG A 622 32.35 -3.40 -5.65
CA ARG A 622 33.21 -2.22 -5.76
C ARG A 622 33.16 -1.38 -4.48
N PHE A 623 31.97 -1.22 -3.90
CA PHE A 623 31.77 -0.50 -2.65
C PHE A 623 32.46 -1.19 -1.47
N CYS A 624 32.33 -2.51 -1.32
CA CYS A 624 33.02 -3.27 -0.27
C CYS A 624 34.54 -3.12 -0.35
N ASN A 625 35.10 -3.04 -1.57
CA ASN A 625 36.54 -2.92 -1.79
C ASN A 625 37.11 -1.50 -1.61
N SER A 626 36.35 -0.47 -2.00
CA SER A 626 36.88 0.90 -2.17
C SER A 626 36.08 2.00 -1.46
N GLY A 627 35.01 1.63 -0.74
CA GLY A 627 34.09 2.56 -0.09
C GLY A 627 33.21 3.32 -1.09
N PHE A 628 32.46 4.31 -0.59
CA PHE A 628 31.51 5.07 -1.41
C PHE A 628 32.14 6.26 -2.15
N SER A 629 33.28 6.78 -1.68
CA SER A 629 33.90 7.98 -2.25
C SER A 629 34.09 7.93 -3.78
N PRO A 630 34.57 6.82 -4.39
CA PRO A 630 34.70 6.72 -5.85
C PRO A 630 33.35 6.73 -6.60
N LEU A 631 32.23 6.54 -5.90
CA LEU A 631 30.88 6.50 -6.46
C LEU A 631 30.16 7.85 -6.41
N LEU A 632 30.69 8.81 -5.65
CA LEU A 632 30.04 10.12 -5.43
C LEU A 632 29.84 10.88 -6.75
N ASP A 633 30.83 10.90 -7.63
CA ASP A 633 30.72 11.60 -8.92
C ASP A 633 29.64 10.97 -9.81
N VAL A 634 29.53 9.64 -9.79
CA VAL A 634 28.49 8.91 -10.53
C VAL A 634 27.11 9.20 -9.93
N TYR A 635 27.01 9.25 -8.60
CA TYR A 635 25.78 9.61 -7.90
C TYR A 635 25.34 11.04 -8.24
N TYR A 636 26.25 12.00 -8.16
CA TYR A 636 25.97 13.40 -8.43
C TYR A 636 25.63 13.70 -9.90
N LYS A 637 26.14 12.91 -10.86
CA LYS A 637 25.72 12.99 -12.27
C LYS A 637 24.20 12.87 -12.45
N TYR A 638 23.57 12.01 -11.64
CA TYR A 638 22.13 11.75 -11.72
C TYR A 638 21.33 12.52 -10.67
N TRP A 639 21.97 13.28 -9.78
CA TRP A 639 21.31 13.93 -8.66
C TRP A 639 20.55 15.20 -9.07
N LEU A 640 19.32 15.37 -8.57
CA LEU A 640 18.47 16.55 -8.86
C LEU A 640 18.83 17.80 -8.05
N HIS A 641 19.60 17.66 -6.97
CA HIS A 641 19.68 18.68 -5.93
C HIS A 641 20.91 19.58 -6.00
N GLY A 642 21.75 19.39 -7.03
CA GLY A 642 23.04 20.06 -7.15
C GLY A 642 22.92 21.59 -7.07
N GLY A 643 23.51 22.19 -6.04
CA GLY A 643 23.57 23.64 -5.87
C GLY A 643 22.23 24.32 -5.55
N GLN A 644 21.17 23.56 -5.27
CA GLN A 644 19.87 24.11 -4.95
C GLN A 644 19.95 24.96 -3.66
N ILE A 645 19.37 26.16 -3.70
CA ILE A 645 19.18 26.98 -2.52
C ILE A 645 17.89 26.56 -1.82
N VAL A 646 18.00 26.30 -0.53
CA VAL A 646 16.95 25.78 0.33
C VAL A 646 16.81 26.62 1.59
N THR A 647 15.67 26.50 2.24
CA THR A 647 15.38 27.10 3.54
C THR A 647 15.39 26.01 4.61
N LEU A 648 16.16 26.20 5.68
CA LEU A 648 16.22 25.33 6.85
C LEU A 648 15.19 25.82 7.89
N GLU A 649 14.02 25.20 7.93
CA GLU A 649 12.90 25.66 8.78
C GLU A 649 13.27 25.69 10.27
N GLN A 650 13.99 24.68 10.73
CA GLN A 650 14.36 24.53 12.14
C GLN A 650 15.43 25.52 12.60
N GLU A 651 16.24 26.00 11.66
CA GLU A 651 17.31 26.93 11.92
C GLU A 651 16.83 28.36 11.69
N GLY A 652 15.61 28.67 12.14
CA GLY A 652 15.01 30.00 12.00
C GLY A 652 14.77 30.44 10.56
N GLY A 653 14.67 29.51 9.60
CA GLY A 653 14.50 29.83 8.18
C GLY A 653 15.80 30.23 7.47
N VAL A 654 16.96 29.82 7.99
CA VAL A 654 18.26 30.05 7.35
C VAL A 654 18.27 29.56 5.90
N ARG A 655 18.79 30.40 5.00
CA ARG A 655 19.06 30.01 3.60
C ARG A 655 20.36 29.22 3.54
N ALA A 656 20.34 28.09 2.86
CA ALA A 656 21.50 27.25 2.65
C ALA A 656 21.58 26.74 1.22
N ARG A 657 22.77 26.37 0.74
CA ARG A 657 23.00 25.72 -0.54
C ARG A 657 23.32 24.24 -0.32
N ILE A 658 22.61 23.36 -1.02
CA ILE A 658 22.92 21.93 -1.02
C ILE A 658 24.26 21.68 -1.71
N LYS A 659 25.15 20.95 -1.03
CA LYS A 659 26.52 20.67 -1.50
C LYS A 659 26.75 19.22 -1.89
N GLY A 660 26.03 18.30 -1.28
CA GLY A 660 26.38 16.89 -1.38
C GLY A 660 25.74 16.05 -0.31
N ILE A 661 26.26 14.84 -0.20
CA ILE A 661 26.16 13.99 0.97
C ILE A 661 27.56 13.79 1.57
N THR A 662 27.64 13.49 2.87
CA THR A 662 28.90 13.09 3.50
C THR A 662 29.36 11.73 2.97
N ALA A 663 30.67 11.53 2.82
CA ALA A 663 31.25 10.33 2.22
C ALA A 663 31.29 9.12 3.17
N ASP A 664 31.10 9.36 4.47
CA ASP A 664 31.16 8.40 5.57
C ASP A 664 29.76 7.97 6.07
N TRP A 665 28.79 8.88 6.07
CA TRP A 665 27.45 8.64 6.62
C TRP A 665 26.31 8.90 5.63
N GLY A 666 26.59 9.44 4.46
CA GLY A 666 25.57 9.80 3.47
C GLY A 666 24.60 10.87 3.99
N LEU A 667 25.02 11.74 4.91
CA LEU A 667 24.17 12.81 5.44
C LEU A 667 24.08 13.94 4.42
N LEU A 668 22.90 14.54 4.20
CA LEU A 668 22.75 15.65 3.27
C LEU A 668 23.47 16.89 3.81
N VAL A 669 24.40 17.44 3.03
CA VAL A 669 25.21 18.60 3.41
C VAL A 669 24.60 19.89 2.85
N ALA A 670 24.28 20.82 3.73
CA ALA A 670 23.79 22.16 3.38
C ALA A 670 24.72 23.24 3.97
N GLU A 671 25.23 24.14 3.14
CA GLU A 671 26.12 25.25 3.55
C GLU A 671 25.33 26.55 3.64
N GLU A 672 25.37 27.22 4.78
CA GLU A 672 24.65 28.47 5.02
C GLU A 672 25.12 29.59 4.09
N LEU A 673 24.16 30.42 3.69
CA LEU A 673 24.35 31.56 2.82
C LEU A 673 24.05 32.87 3.55
N GLY A 674 24.96 33.83 3.43
CA GLY A 674 24.77 35.21 3.88
C GLY A 674 24.27 36.13 2.76
N TRP A 675 24.67 37.40 2.82
CA TRP A 675 24.33 38.40 1.80
C TRP A 675 24.75 37.96 0.39
N GLU A 676 23.90 38.22 -0.62
CA GLU A 676 24.15 37.84 -2.03
C GLU A 676 24.47 36.35 -2.24
N ASP A 677 23.87 35.46 -1.45
CA ASP A 677 24.07 34.01 -1.55
C ASP A 677 25.55 33.56 -1.40
N ARG A 678 26.36 34.35 -0.68
CA ARG A 678 27.76 34.04 -0.34
C ARG A 678 27.85 33.03 0.80
N PRO A 679 28.70 31.99 0.71
CA PRO A 679 28.89 31.03 1.80
C PRO A 679 29.38 31.68 3.09
N THR A 680 28.81 31.32 4.24
CA THR A 680 29.30 31.75 5.57
C THR A 680 30.37 30.82 6.13
N GLY A 681 30.50 29.62 5.56
CA GLY A 681 31.36 28.54 6.07
C GLY A 681 30.68 27.61 7.08
N LYS A 682 29.51 27.99 7.62
CA LYS A 682 28.72 27.13 8.49
C LYS A 682 28.00 26.05 7.67
N ARG A 683 28.06 24.80 8.14
CA ARG A 683 27.47 23.63 7.45
C ARG A 683 26.55 22.85 8.37
N TRP A 684 25.57 22.21 7.75
CA TRP A 684 24.61 21.32 8.37
C TRP A 684 24.66 19.95 7.69
N GLU A 685 24.66 18.90 8.50
CA GLU A 685 24.61 17.51 8.04
C GLU A 685 23.29 16.89 8.50
N LEU A 686 22.45 16.52 7.53
CA LEU A 686 21.05 16.20 7.78
C LEU A 686 20.78 14.72 7.49
N GLN A 687 20.33 14.00 8.52
CA GLN A 687 19.95 12.59 8.42
C GLN A 687 18.60 12.40 7.72
N SER A 688 18.50 11.38 6.88
CA SER A 688 17.32 11.07 6.07
C SER A 688 16.06 10.67 6.85
N ASP A 689 16.21 10.05 8.01
CA ASP A 689 15.07 9.62 8.84
C ASP A 689 14.54 10.73 9.73
N SER A 690 15.40 11.68 10.12
CA SER A 690 15.00 12.83 10.93
C SER A 690 14.57 14.03 10.10
N ASN A 691 14.91 14.10 8.81
CA ASN A 691 14.62 15.26 7.97
C ASN A 691 13.77 14.90 6.75
N SER A 692 12.93 15.84 6.32
CA SER A 692 12.18 15.83 5.07
C SER A 692 12.69 16.97 4.17
N PHE A 693 12.83 16.66 2.88
CA PHE A 693 13.25 17.61 1.86
C PHE A 693 12.11 17.79 0.84
N ASP A 694 11.37 18.90 0.98
CA ASP A 694 10.44 19.36 -0.05
C ASP A 694 11.24 20.06 -1.14
N PHE A 695 11.66 19.23 -2.09
CA PHE A 695 12.46 19.61 -3.22
C PHE A 695 11.83 20.73 -4.07
N PHE A 696 10.52 20.70 -4.29
CA PHE A 696 9.85 21.66 -5.17
C PHE A 696 9.67 23.04 -4.52
N ARG A 697 9.61 23.08 -3.19
CA ARG A 697 9.59 24.34 -2.41
C ARG A 697 10.97 24.81 -1.98
N GLY A 698 12.01 23.99 -2.14
CA GLY A 698 13.34 24.26 -1.60
C GLY A 698 13.30 24.37 -0.08
N LEU A 699 12.61 23.45 0.59
CA LEU A 699 12.41 23.49 2.04
C LEU A 699 12.93 22.21 2.71
N LEU A 700 13.77 22.38 3.74
CA LEU A 700 14.21 21.32 4.62
C LEU A 700 13.60 21.52 6.00
N LYS A 701 13.00 20.46 6.53
CA LYS A 701 12.35 20.42 7.84
C LYS A 701 12.62 19.10 8.53
N ARG A 702 12.48 19.06 9.85
CA ARG A 702 12.53 17.79 10.59
C ARG A 702 11.19 17.08 10.52
N LYS A 703 11.25 15.77 10.41
CA LYS A 703 10.11 14.86 10.62
C LYS A 703 9.82 14.89 12.12
N VAL A 704 8.57 15.13 12.51
CA VAL A 704 8.21 15.20 13.95
C VAL A 704 7.82 13.81 14.39
#